data_AF-A0A5C5YRV4-F1
#
_entry.id   AF-A0A5C5YRV4-F1
#
_cell.length_a   1.000
_cell.length_b   1.000
_cell.length_c   1.000
_cell.angle_alpha   90.00
_cell.angle_beta   90.00
_cell.angle_gamma   90.00
#
_symmetry.space_group_name_H-M   'P 1'
#
loop_
_entity.id
_entity.type
_entity.pdbx_description
1 polymer ?
#
loop_
_entity_poly.entity_id
_entity_poly.type
_entity_poly.pdbx_seq_one_letter_code
_entity_poly.pdbx_strand_id
1 'polypeptide(L)'
;MIRGTRRQWRWSVIFALAVTLVDSTGCSGAGAGGEVSVGTQGASFSAGDAWQRKELSPDMGKDQFKLGGRKECYALVLEVNQVVEGERELASVVRERMREVTNRPVPQGTPSYRKRPDGAEQTTQVFEGTYSGMRLGYALSLISQAGLTYQVMIWAPQSQLDRVEDLSERMIDGFSMPPAGSEWRRGTRPTEHVRAVGGYELKFRYRPALLRPSEEPSTLISLVSADGGNAIHVLEMPADDADQQLDEVLEAVNEGEANPFEPIRREDVQVGGVKGRMLTSFDGTLTGVFLALPLERGASLDVRYLYTGRPEASRFDRDLFLESLSLDKIDVGLELPEVPSSQEELYRNPFEVRVAGLSDQAAKTSLTSMSHARRLPDGRVLLMHGSGVLELDNGAERKVIDGESWGKQYTAAVWSGGLLIADANDPKGELLDADGEPTAAPIRARVVADWGERLLYCPPAPAPALIGYAAQPSGGEVRCLYPDGSTKTLAEVKGFRVSALGAEPGSGLALAVATPAGRADVDWRGQRPVLALINLESGAHKTLAEWESASAVAPAGKAWLVTGTPQDGPAGVYLVSSGGKRKTLLTGNRFHGVAVESGRLWYAGPVGADEGERLAVFSAPLREVAEVGPLCQPFCVTTFNQLAERWSAKQRTAEDAADAARIATRLQVRQAFAAGSALCEEQLGRPLPVEAKEVDAMLQTLMGNKGLSQAAKQLAAVTLTHFLLEQGAEWVESDRGAAIDWVGASYESAGNTFAEGYTPASLLTDTLYNDDGYWAPATTIIDAAGGRRLFVSLDAEMLHEAVERAKPSGIEAVLSSPDPARLVEVLESAPANTSFRKALYQQVAATGGAALLREVAGHFVGGDHEDVCDRIAWLSARQRLADKDPDTGRLADDLISAISEHPSEPVFYVLLGAACEVDPGRGAAQSRLCYSRALEMRSWGDLADTAQERLEAIEDAMADPTSSN
;
A
#
# COMPACT_ATOMS: atom_id res chain seq x y z
N MET A 1 -17.93 -19.53 6.62
CA MET A 1 -18.15 -20.97 6.33
C MET A 1 -18.89 -21.77 7.43
N ILE A 2 -18.99 -21.28 8.68
CA ILE A 2 -19.51 -22.01 9.87
C ILE A 2 -21.04 -22.19 9.93
N ARG A 3 -21.83 -21.40 9.18
CA ARG A 3 -23.31 -21.48 9.25
C ARG A 3 -23.92 -22.70 8.52
N GLY A 4 -23.19 -23.35 7.60
CA GLY A 4 -23.68 -24.49 6.82
C GLY A 4 -23.68 -25.82 7.58
N THR A 5 -22.63 -26.10 8.36
CA THR A 5 -22.44 -27.35 9.11
C THR A 5 -23.32 -27.45 10.36
N ARG A 6 -23.64 -26.32 11.01
CA ARG A 6 -24.50 -26.28 12.22
C ARG A 6 -25.93 -26.81 11.99
N ARG A 7 -26.50 -26.63 10.78
CA ARG A 7 -27.83 -27.16 10.45
C ARG A 7 -27.81 -28.66 10.21
N GLN A 8 -26.82 -29.18 9.49
CA GLN A 8 -26.71 -30.62 9.18
C GLN A 8 -26.52 -31.47 10.43
N TRP A 9 -25.62 -31.08 11.34
CA TRP A 9 -25.34 -31.86 12.56
C TRP A 9 -26.58 -32.04 13.45
N ARG A 10 -27.36 -30.97 13.62
CA ARG A 10 -28.63 -31.01 14.35
C ARG A 10 -29.57 -32.04 13.69
N TRP A 11 -29.73 -32.01 12.37
CA TRP A 11 -30.58 -32.96 11.62
C TRP A 11 -30.12 -34.42 11.67
N SER A 12 -28.83 -34.68 11.83
CA SER A 12 -28.28 -36.05 11.87
C SER A 12 -28.36 -36.69 13.26
N VAL A 13 -28.13 -35.91 14.33
CA VAL A 13 -28.47 -36.31 15.71
C VAL A 13 -29.97 -36.53 15.85
N ILE A 14 -30.77 -35.65 15.23
CA ILE A 14 -32.23 -35.75 15.07
C ILE A 14 -32.64 -37.09 14.42
N PHE A 15 -31.95 -37.52 13.38
CA PHE A 15 -32.24 -38.74 12.62
C PHE A 15 -31.80 -40.01 13.38
N ALA A 16 -30.61 -40.01 13.99
CA ALA A 16 -30.11 -41.12 14.82
C ALA A 16 -31.02 -41.40 16.03
N LEU A 17 -31.57 -40.37 16.67
CA LEU A 17 -32.54 -40.47 17.76
C LEU A 17 -33.91 -40.99 17.31
N ALA A 18 -34.29 -40.80 16.04
CA ALA A 18 -35.56 -41.26 15.48
C ALA A 18 -35.48 -42.70 14.92
N VAL A 19 -34.34 -43.11 14.35
CA VAL A 19 -34.12 -44.43 13.74
C VAL A 19 -33.88 -45.53 14.78
N THR A 20 -33.42 -45.19 15.98
CA THR A 20 -33.02 -46.16 17.02
C THR A 20 -34.16 -46.94 17.71
N LEU A 21 -35.43 -46.71 17.32
CA LEU A 21 -36.60 -47.48 17.76
C LEU A 21 -37.01 -48.59 16.78
N VAL A 22 -36.38 -48.68 15.60
CA VAL A 22 -36.70 -49.70 14.58
C VAL A 22 -35.41 -50.21 13.95
N ASP A 23 -34.72 -51.15 14.61
CA ASP A 23 -34.25 -52.41 13.98
C ASP A 23 -33.20 -53.16 14.81
N SER A 24 -33.26 -54.49 14.68
CA SER A 24 -32.38 -55.48 15.28
C SER A 24 -31.69 -56.31 14.20
N THR A 25 -30.58 -55.85 13.64
CA THR A 25 -29.65 -56.73 12.89
C THR A 25 -28.21 -56.22 12.93
N GLY A 26 -27.27 -57.19 13.02
CA GLY A 26 -25.84 -57.08 12.71
C GLY A 26 -24.96 -56.25 13.65
N CYS A 27 -24.23 -56.89 14.56
CA CYS A 27 -23.15 -56.26 15.34
C CYS A 27 -21.85 -57.07 15.19
N SER A 28 -20.76 -56.42 14.79
CA SER A 28 -19.40 -56.95 14.95
C SER A 28 -18.94 -56.64 16.37
N GLY A 29 -18.86 -57.66 17.22
CA GLY A 29 -18.47 -57.49 18.61
C GLY A 29 -16.95 -57.36 18.75
N ALA A 30 -16.48 -56.26 19.33
CA ALA A 30 -15.27 -56.29 20.15
C ALA A 30 -15.60 -57.08 21.43
N GLY A 31 -14.74 -58.02 21.84
CA GLY A 31 -14.91 -58.75 23.09
C GLY A 31 -14.92 -57.79 24.29
N ALA A 32 -15.70 -58.12 25.32
CA ALA A 32 -15.73 -57.34 26.56
C ALA A 32 -14.30 -57.20 27.13
N GLY A 33 -13.83 -55.96 27.29
CA GLY A 33 -12.50 -55.64 27.84
C GLY A 33 -11.41 -55.20 26.85
N GLY A 34 -11.72 -54.97 25.57
CA GLY A 34 -10.77 -54.42 24.58
C GLY A 34 -10.64 -52.88 24.61
N GLU A 35 -9.46 -52.37 24.24
CA GLU A 35 -9.24 -50.95 23.95
C GLU A 35 -9.83 -50.61 22.57
N VAL A 36 -10.55 -49.49 22.46
CA VAL A 36 -11.19 -49.04 21.22
C VAL A 36 -10.58 -47.72 20.80
N SER A 37 -9.89 -47.70 19.65
CA SER A 37 -9.37 -46.47 19.06
C SER A 37 -10.49 -45.59 18.51
N VAL A 38 -10.35 -44.27 18.66
CA VAL A 38 -11.29 -43.22 18.23
C VAL A 38 -10.52 -42.00 17.71
N GLY A 39 -11.17 -41.21 16.86
CA GLY A 39 -10.56 -40.04 16.24
C GLY A 39 -9.55 -40.39 15.13
N THR A 40 -8.98 -39.35 14.54
CA THR A 40 -7.97 -39.49 13.49
C THR A 40 -6.56 -39.58 14.06
N GLN A 41 -6.34 -39.02 15.26
CA GLN A 41 -5.03 -38.99 15.93
C GLN A 41 -4.72 -40.25 16.76
N GLY A 42 -5.64 -41.21 16.83
CA GLY A 42 -5.43 -42.49 17.52
C GLY A 42 -5.61 -42.41 19.04
N ALA A 43 -6.53 -41.57 19.52
CA ALA A 43 -7.01 -41.66 20.91
C ALA A 43 -7.76 -42.98 21.12
N SER A 44 -8.03 -43.35 22.37
CA SER A 44 -8.73 -44.60 22.66
C SER A 44 -9.54 -44.53 23.95
N PHE A 45 -10.44 -45.48 24.17
CA PHE A 45 -11.00 -45.73 25.49
C PHE A 45 -11.16 -47.22 25.79
N SER A 46 -11.17 -47.58 27.07
CA SER A 46 -11.41 -48.96 27.51
C SER A 46 -12.90 -49.33 27.41
N ALA A 47 -13.24 -50.32 26.57
CA ALA A 47 -14.62 -50.79 26.41
C ALA A 47 -15.04 -51.81 27.48
N GLY A 48 -14.82 -51.48 28.77
CA GLY A 48 -15.19 -52.33 29.91
C GLY A 48 -16.68 -52.71 29.95
N ASP A 49 -17.56 -51.85 29.43
CA ASP A 49 -19.02 -51.99 29.49
C ASP A 49 -19.68 -52.66 28.25
N ALA A 50 -18.92 -53.42 27.44
CA ALA A 50 -19.44 -54.05 26.20
C ALA A 50 -20.02 -53.04 25.19
N TRP A 51 -19.36 -51.89 25.03
CA TRP A 51 -19.64 -50.92 23.97
C TRP A 51 -19.35 -51.54 22.60
N GLN A 52 -20.31 -51.44 21.68
CA GLN A 52 -20.18 -51.94 20.31
C GLN A 52 -20.23 -50.76 19.34
N ARG A 53 -19.21 -50.64 18.49
CA ARG A 53 -19.21 -49.63 17.43
C ARG A 53 -20.39 -49.90 16.50
N LYS A 54 -21.32 -48.95 16.43
CA LYS A 54 -22.54 -49.04 15.63
C LYS A 54 -22.82 -47.68 15.02
N GLU A 55 -22.84 -47.62 13.70
CA GLU A 55 -23.28 -46.45 12.96
C GLU A 55 -24.77 -46.20 13.25
N LEU A 56 -25.09 -45.08 13.90
CA LEU A 56 -26.45 -44.64 14.18
C LEU A 56 -26.94 -43.66 13.10
N SER A 57 -26.02 -42.84 12.58
CA SER A 57 -26.23 -41.95 11.43
C SER A 57 -24.91 -41.74 10.67
N PRO A 58 -24.92 -41.71 9.33
CA PRO A 58 -23.69 -41.53 8.54
C PRO A 58 -23.01 -40.17 8.76
N ASP A 59 -23.74 -39.13 9.18
CA ASP A 59 -23.18 -37.78 9.32
C ASP A 59 -22.59 -37.50 10.71
N MET A 60 -22.67 -38.46 11.64
CA MET A 60 -22.15 -38.32 13.01
C MET A 60 -20.72 -38.84 13.16
N GLY A 61 -20.02 -39.13 12.07
CA GLY A 61 -18.66 -39.69 12.09
C GLY A 61 -18.61 -41.18 12.42
N LYS A 62 -17.42 -41.80 12.43
CA LYS A 62 -17.27 -43.26 12.53
C LYS A 62 -17.28 -43.81 13.96
N ASP A 63 -17.11 -42.94 14.95
CA ASP A 63 -16.92 -43.29 16.36
C ASP A 63 -18.25 -43.19 17.15
N GLN A 64 -19.21 -44.00 16.71
CA GLN A 64 -20.53 -44.14 17.31
C GLN A 64 -20.67 -45.50 17.97
N PHE A 65 -21.30 -45.54 19.15
CA PHE A 65 -21.35 -46.75 19.96
C PHE A 65 -22.74 -46.99 20.53
N LYS A 66 -23.13 -48.27 20.60
CA LYS A 66 -24.29 -48.76 21.33
C LYS A 66 -23.83 -49.69 22.44
N LEU A 67 -24.42 -49.53 23.62
CA LEU A 67 -24.14 -50.42 24.75
C LEU A 67 -24.79 -51.79 24.54
N GLY A 68 -24.03 -52.87 24.73
CA GLY A 68 -24.53 -54.25 24.63
C GLY A 68 -25.61 -54.60 25.67
N GLY A 69 -26.50 -55.55 25.32
CA GLY A 69 -27.68 -55.93 26.11
C GLY A 69 -28.94 -55.14 25.72
N ARG A 70 -30.12 -55.46 26.28
CA ARG A 70 -31.40 -54.75 26.00
C ARG A 70 -31.44 -53.32 26.59
N LYS A 71 -30.33 -52.59 26.54
CA LYS A 71 -30.10 -51.33 27.25
C LYS A 71 -29.99 -50.23 26.19
N GLU A 72 -30.96 -49.32 26.17
CA GLU A 72 -31.04 -48.20 25.21
C GLU A 72 -30.07 -47.07 25.58
N CYS A 73 -28.76 -47.34 25.60
CA CYS A 73 -27.71 -46.36 25.86
C CYS A 73 -26.77 -46.27 24.65
N TYR A 74 -26.42 -45.05 24.29
CA TYR A 74 -25.62 -44.72 23.11
C TYR A 74 -24.50 -43.76 23.48
N ALA A 75 -23.39 -43.83 22.75
CA ALA A 75 -22.28 -42.91 22.90
C ALA A 75 -21.77 -42.44 21.54
N LEU A 76 -21.22 -41.23 21.53
CA LEU A 76 -20.59 -40.60 20.39
C LEU A 76 -19.27 -39.98 20.86
N VAL A 77 -18.18 -40.27 20.16
CA VAL A 77 -16.88 -39.62 20.38
C VAL A 77 -16.52 -38.86 19.11
N LEU A 78 -16.26 -37.56 19.22
CA LEU A 78 -15.89 -36.70 18.11
C LEU A 78 -14.57 -36.01 18.38
N GLU A 79 -13.67 -36.06 17.42
CA GLU A 79 -12.53 -35.16 17.37
C GLU A 79 -13.03 -33.79 16.90
N VAL A 80 -12.80 -32.75 17.69
CA VAL A 80 -13.25 -31.39 17.40
C VAL A 80 -12.04 -30.57 17.02
N ASN A 81 -12.09 -29.97 15.82
CA ASN A 81 -11.14 -28.95 15.39
C ASN A 81 -11.46 -27.65 16.13
N GLN A 82 -11.18 -27.60 17.43
CA GLN A 82 -11.33 -26.42 18.26
C GLN A 82 -10.29 -26.47 19.38
N VAL A 83 -9.54 -25.37 19.54
CA VAL A 83 -8.62 -25.19 20.66
C VAL A 83 -9.43 -24.72 21.86
N VAL A 84 -9.39 -25.48 22.96
CA VAL A 84 -10.17 -25.17 24.16
C VAL A 84 -9.32 -25.46 25.37
N GLU A 85 -9.07 -24.48 26.23
CA GLU A 85 -8.17 -24.63 27.37
C GLU A 85 -8.73 -23.96 28.64
N GLY A 86 -8.49 -24.60 29.78
CA GLY A 86 -8.96 -24.11 31.05
C GLY A 86 -10.44 -24.38 31.30
N GLU A 87 -10.78 -24.38 32.59
CA GLU A 87 -12.12 -24.70 33.10
C GLU A 87 -13.22 -23.83 32.47
N ARG A 88 -12.98 -22.51 32.36
CA ARG A 88 -14.00 -21.56 31.88
C ARG A 88 -14.33 -21.76 30.41
N GLU A 89 -13.32 -21.98 29.56
CA GLU A 89 -13.51 -22.17 28.13
C GLU A 89 -14.18 -23.52 27.86
N LEU A 90 -13.69 -24.60 28.48
CA LEU A 90 -14.33 -25.92 28.41
C LEU A 90 -15.79 -25.86 28.88
N ALA A 91 -16.07 -25.21 30.00
CA ALA A 91 -17.44 -25.04 30.50
C ALA A 91 -18.32 -24.15 29.59
N SER A 92 -17.73 -23.20 28.88
CA SER A 92 -18.43 -22.35 27.90
C SER A 92 -18.78 -23.16 26.65
N VAL A 93 -17.82 -23.89 26.09
CA VAL A 93 -18.00 -24.72 24.89
C VAL A 93 -19.01 -25.84 25.16
N VAL A 94 -18.95 -26.51 26.33
CA VAL A 94 -19.99 -27.48 26.75
C VAL A 94 -21.38 -26.85 26.72
N ARG A 95 -21.53 -25.62 27.22
CA ARG A 95 -22.81 -24.89 27.25
C ARG A 95 -23.25 -24.41 25.86
N GLU A 96 -22.33 -24.01 24.98
CA GLU A 96 -22.66 -23.62 23.60
C GLU A 96 -23.12 -24.83 22.79
N ARG A 97 -22.33 -25.91 22.77
CA ARG A 97 -22.62 -27.16 22.05
C ARG A 97 -23.94 -27.79 22.50
N MET A 98 -24.29 -27.66 23.77
CA MET A 98 -25.57 -28.10 24.33
C MET A 98 -26.79 -27.48 23.61
N ARG A 99 -26.72 -26.22 23.20
CA ARG A 99 -27.81 -25.55 22.44
C ARG A 99 -27.98 -26.13 21.04
N GLU A 100 -26.98 -26.83 20.53
CA GLU A 100 -27.00 -27.46 19.21
C GLU A 100 -27.68 -28.84 19.24
N VAL A 101 -27.70 -29.53 20.39
CA VAL A 101 -28.17 -30.92 20.54
C VAL A 101 -29.67 -31.07 20.77
N THR A 102 -30.29 -30.31 21.69
CA THR A 102 -31.73 -30.45 22.01
C THR A 102 -32.47 -29.12 22.10
N ASN A 103 -33.81 -29.18 21.98
CA ASN A 103 -34.68 -28.03 22.20
C ASN A 103 -34.93 -27.88 23.71
N ARG A 104 -34.44 -26.78 24.31
CA ARG A 104 -34.57 -26.47 25.76
C ARG A 104 -33.86 -27.48 26.69
N PRO A 105 -32.55 -27.61 26.57
CA PRO A 105 -31.78 -28.45 27.48
C PRO A 105 -31.78 -27.87 28.90
N VAL A 106 -31.95 -28.73 29.92
CA VAL A 106 -31.96 -28.36 31.34
C VAL A 106 -30.72 -28.97 32.00
N PRO A 107 -29.74 -28.15 32.43
CA PRO A 107 -28.54 -28.64 33.09
C PRO A 107 -28.86 -29.21 34.48
N GLN A 108 -28.27 -30.36 34.77
CA GLN A 108 -28.25 -30.96 36.10
C GLN A 108 -26.95 -30.50 36.78
N GLY A 109 -27.05 -29.45 37.61
CA GLY A 109 -25.91 -28.88 38.32
C GLY A 109 -24.95 -28.06 37.45
N THR A 110 -23.80 -27.73 38.04
CA THR A 110 -22.70 -27.02 37.37
C THR A 110 -21.80 -28.00 36.61
N PRO A 111 -21.14 -27.58 35.52
CA PRO A 111 -20.12 -28.39 34.87
C PRO A 111 -19.06 -28.84 35.89
N SER A 112 -18.73 -30.13 35.86
CA SER A 112 -17.64 -30.70 36.65
C SER A 112 -16.35 -30.58 35.85
N TYR A 113 -15.34 -29.92 36.42
CA TYR A 113 -14.02 -29.79 35.81
C TYR A 113 -12.99 -30.63 36.55
N ARG A 114 -12.10 -31.28 35.80
CA ARG A 114 -10.99 -32.07 36.35
C ARG A 114 -9.78 -31.98 35.44
N LYS A 115 -8.62 -31.72 36.03
CA LYS A 115 -7.32 -31.92 35.37
C LYS A 115 -6.82 -33.34 35.64
N ARG A 116 -6.58 -34.09 34.57
CA ARG A 116 -6.17 -35.51 34.62
C ARG A 116 -4.66 -35.64 34.85
N PRO A 117 -4.18 -36.78 35.37
CA PRO A 117 -2.74 -37.00 35.63
C PRO A 117 -1.86 -36.97 34.37
N ASP A 118 -2.43 -37.28 33.21
CA ASP A 118 -1.77 -37.21 31.90
C ASP A 118 -1.68 -35.78 31.34
N GLY A 119 -2.22 -34.80 32.07
CA GLY A 119 -2.25 -33.39 31.71
C GLY A 119 -3.45 -32.97 30.85
N ALA A 120 -4.34 -33.90 30.50
CA ALA A 120 -5.58 -33.56 29.80
C ALA A 120 -6.57 -32.84 30.74
N GLU A 121 -7.29 -31.88 30.21
CA GLU A 121 -8.31 -31.14 30.93
C GLU A 121 -9.69 -31.61 30.50
N GLN A 122 -10.54 -31.86 31.47
CA GLN A 122 -11.86 -32.45 31.25
C GLN A 122 -12.93 -31.56 31.85
N THR A 123 -14.02 -31.37 31.12
CA THR A 123 -15.28 -30.85 31.67
C THR A 123 -16.45 -31.71 31.27
N THR A 124 -17.26 -32.14 32.24
CA THR A 124 -18.46 -32.94 32.03
C THR A 124 -19.69 -32.23 32.60
N GLN A 125 -20.79 -32.20 31.86
CA GLN A 125 -22.09 -31.73 32.35
C GLN A 125 -23.21 -32.67 31.93
N VAL A 126 -24.11 -32.95 32.87
CA VAL A 126 -25.29 -33.80 32.67
C VAL A 126 -26.51 -32.93 32.39
N PHE A 127 -27.39 -33.41 31.53
CA PHE A 127 -28.53 -32.67 31.03
C PHE A 127 -29.77 -33.54 30.92
N GLU A 128 -30.92 -32.90 31.08
CA GLU A 128 -32.20 -33.40 30.62
C GLU A 128 -32.67 -32.62 29.41
N GLY A 129 -33.26 -33.31 28.44
CA GLY A 129 -33.79 -32.68 27.24
C GLY A 129 -35.08 -33.34 26.79
N THR A 130 -35.87 -32.61 26.01
CA THR A 130 -36.98 -33.21 25.26
C THR A 130 -36.71 -33.09 23.78
N TYR A 131 -36.85 -34.22 23.08
CA TYR A 131 -36.62 -34.29 21.65
C TYR A 131 -37.73 -35.11 20.98
N SER A 132 -38.45 -34.50 20.02
CA SER A 132 -39.61 -35.11 19.34
C SER A 132 -40.64 -35.76 20.29
N GLY A 133 -40.82 -35.18 21.48
CA GLY A 133 -41.73 -35.67 22.53
C GLY A 133 -41.12 -36.71 23.48
N MET A 134 -39.92 -37.22 23.20
CA MET A 134 -39.19 -38.16 24.07
C MET A 134 -38.32 -37.40 25.07
N ARG A 135 -38.35 -37.80 26.33
CA ARG A 135 -37.49 -37.24 27.38
C ARG A 135 -36.18 -38.02 27.45
N LEU A 136 -35.06 -37.33 27.34
CA LEU A 136 -33.72 -37.88 27.27
C LEU A 136 -32.88 -37.38 28.44
N GLY A 137 -32.01 -38.26 28.95
CA GLY A 137 -30.88 -37.89 29.78
C GLY A 137 -29.61 -38.01 28.95
N TYR A 138 -28.72 -37.02 29.01
CA TYR A 138 -27.44 -37.08 28.32
C TYR A 138 -26.32 -36.38 29.09
N ALA A 139 -25.10 -36.91 28.98
CA ALA A 139 -23.89 -36.30 29.49
C ALA A 139 -23.02 -35.86 28.30
N LEU A 140 -22.51 -34.63 28.37
CA LEU A 140 -21.54 -34.10 27.41
C LEU A 140 -20.23 -33.84 28.15
N SER A 141 -19.17 -34.48 27.66
CA SER A 141 -17.81 -34.31 28.17
C SER A 141 -16.90 -33.78 27.08
N LEU A 142 -16.06 -32.81 27.42
CA LEU A 142 -14.91 -32.41 26.60
C LEU A 142 -13.64 -32.88 27.28
N ILE A 143 -12.72 -33.44 26.51
CA ILE A 143 -11.36 -33.78 26.94
C ILE A 143 -10.41 -33.04 26.01
N SER A 144 -9.62 -32.10 26.52
CA SER A 144 -8.69 -31.33 25.71
C SER A 144 -7.26 -31.41 26.24
N GLN A 145 -6.30 -31.49 25.32
CA GLN A 145 -4.89 -31.37 25.62
C GLN A 145 -4.19 -30.76 24.41
N ALA A 146 -3.37 -29.72 24.60
CA ALA A 146 -2.43 -29.16 23.61
C ALA A 146 -3.00 -29.08 22.17
N GLY A 147 -4.12 -28.38 22.00
CA GLY A 147 -4.76 -28.15 20.69
C GLY A 147 -5.63 -29.28 20.15
N LEU A 148 -5.71 -30.43 20.84
CA LEU A 148 -6.59 -31.54 20.47
C LEU A 148 -7.72 -31.70 21.47
N THR A 149 -8.96 -31.57 20.99
CA THR A 149 -10.17 -31.67 21.81
C THR A 149 -11.06 -32.82 21.33
N TYR A 150 -11.48 -33.68 22.26
CA TYR A 150 -12.48 -34.71 22.04
C TYR A 150 -13.78 -34.35 22.74
N GLN A 151 -14.89 -34.47 22.01
CA GLN A 151 -16.24 -34.39 22.56
C GLN A 151 -16.79 -35.81 22.71
N VAL A 152 -17.16 -36.18 23.93
CA VAL A 152 -17.80 -37.45 24.26
C VAL A 152 -19.22 -37.15 24.72
N MET A 153 -20.21 -37.70 24.02
CA MET A 153 -21.62 -37.57 24.37
C MET A 153 -22.22 -38.93 24.63
N ILE A 154 -22.85 -39.12 25.79
CA ILE A 154 -23.58 -40.34 26.15
C ILE A 154 -25.04 -39.98 26.39
N TRP A 155 -25.97 -40.76 25.86
CA TRP A 155 -27.40 -40.50 26.05
C TRP A 155 -28.25 -41.76 26.15
N ALA A 156 -29.40 -41.61 26.81
CA ALA A 156 -30.40 -42.65 27.03
C ALA A 156 -31.79 -42.01 27.29
N PRO A 157 -32.89 -42.80 27.36
CA PRO A 157 -34.16 -42.32 27.92
C PRO A 157 -33.94 -41.72 29.31
N GLN A 158 -34.66 -40.65 29.66
CA GLN A 158 -34.48 -39.93 30.93
C GLN A 158 -34.61 -40.84 32.16
N SER A 159 -35.40 -41.91 32.09
CA SER A 159 -35.49 -42.90 33.18
C SER A 159 -34.17 -43.61 33.50
N GLN A 160 -33.14 -43.44 32.69
CA GLN A 160 -31.79 -43.96 32.87
C GLN A 160 -30.75 -42.84 33.06
N LEU A 161 -31.14 -41.64 33.48
CA LEU A 161 -30.23 -40.49 33.66
C LEU A 161 -29.05 -40.80 34.59
N ASP A 162 -29.29 -41.35 35.78
CA ASP A 162 -28.23 -41.73 36.73
C ASP A 162 -27.21 -42.70 36.09
N ARG A 163 -27.68 -43.51 35.15
CA ARG A 163 -26.84 -44.47 34.44
C ARG A 163 -26.01 -43.81 33.34
N VAL A 164 -26.52 -42.74 32.73
CA VAL A 164 -25.78 -41.94 31.75
C VAL A 164 -24.60 -41.24 32.44
N GLU A 165 -24.82 -40.70 33.63
CA GLU A 165 -23.77 -40.09 34.44
C GLU A 165 -22.65 -41.11 34.77
N ASP A 166 -23.02 -42.26 35.35
CA ASP A 166 -22.11 -43.36 35.68
C ASP A 166 -21.36 -43.93 34.45
N LEU A 167 -22.05 -44.10 33.31
CA LEU A 167 -21.41 -44.54 32.06
C LEU A 167 -20.47 -43.49 31.49
N SER A 168 -20.80 -42.20 31.62
CA SER A 168 -19.92 -41.11 31.19
C SER A 168 -18.66 -41.10 32.02
N GLU A 169 -18.77 -41.17 33.34
CA GLU A 169 -17.60 -41.21 34.23
C GLU A 169 -16.68 -42.38 33.88
N ARG A 170 -17.22 -43.60 33.73
CA ARG A 170 -16.43 -44.79 33.37
C ARG A 170 -15.77 -44.69 31.99
N MET A 171 -16.48 -44.21 30.98
CA MET A 171 -15.92 -44.07 29.63
C MET A 171 -14.79 -43.04 29.61
N ILE A 172 -14.96 -41.93 30.32
CA ILE A 172 -13.95 -40.87 30.37
C ILE A 172 -12.73 -41.28 31.21
N ASP A 173 -12.94 -41.94 32.35
CA ASP A 173 -11.84 -42.49 33.15
C ASP A 173 -11.01 -43.50 32.36
N GLY A 174 -11.66 -44.28 31.50
CA GLY A 174 -11.02 -45.21 30.56
C GLY A 174 -10.45 -44.58 29.29
N PHE A 175 -10.61 -43.26 29.06
CA PHE A 175 -10.17 -42.57 27.85
C PHE A 175 -8.68 -42.25 27.90
N SER A 176 -7.93 -42.51 26.84
CA SER A 176 -6.51 -42.18 26.71
C SER A 176 -6.27 -41.28 25.50
N MET A 177 -5.51 -40.20 25.72
CA MET A 177 -5.01 -39.35 24.62
C MET A 177 -4.03 -40.14 23.73
N PRO A 178 -3.77 -39.69 22.48
CA PRO A 178 -2.88 -40.40 21.57
C PRO A 178 -1.52 -40.75 22.19
N PRO A 179 -0.96 -41.93 21.88
CA PRO A 179 0.25 -42.45 22.53
C PRO A 179 1.52 -41.66 22.19
N ALA A 180 2.59 -41.89 22.94
CA ALA A 180 3.85 -41.13 22.88
C ALA A 180 4.51 -41.00 21.47
N GLY A 181 4.26 -41.97 20.59
CA GLY A 181 4.80 -41.99 19.23
C GLY A 181 3.87 -41.43 18.14
N SER A 182 2.68 -40.94 18.50
CA SER A 182 1.76 -40.36 17.51
C SER A 182 2.30 -39.06 16.92
N GLU A 183 1.86 -38.74 15.71
CA GLU A 183 2.21 -37.50 15.02
C GLU A 183 1.83 -36.27 15.85
N TRP A 184 0.59 -36.23 16.38
CA TRP A 184 0.14 -35.20 17.29
C TRP A 184 1.06 -35.06 18.51
N ARG A 185 1.45 -36.17 19.18
CA ARG A 185 2.28 -36.07 20.39
C ARG A 185 3.67 -35.51 20.08
N ARG A 186 4.26 -35.83 18.92
CA ARG A 186 5.51 -35.19 18.47
C ARG A 186 5.33 -33.68 18.31
N GLY A 187 4.23 -33.25 17.71
CA GLY A 187 3.87 -31.84 17.54
C GLY A 187 3.54 -31.08 18.84
N THR A 188 3.33 -31.77 19.97
CA THR A 188 3.12 -31.09 21.27
C THR A 188 4.42 -30.53 21.87
N ARG A 189 5.59 -30.93 21.36
CA ARG A 189 6.88 -30.40 21.82
C ARG A 189 7.15 -29.05 21.16
N PRO A 190 7.57 -28.02 21.92
CA PRO A 190 7.98 -26.75 21.35
C PRO A 190 9.13 -26.88 20.35
N THR A 191 8.92 -26.43 19.12
CA THR A 191 9.93 -26.28 18.06
C THR A 191 10.32 -24.82 17.93
N GLU A 192 11.60 -24.56 17.71
CA GLU A 192 12.10 -23.22 17.40
C GLU A 192 11.85 -22.91 15.92
N HIS A 193 11.40 -21.70 15.65
CA HIS A 193 11.25 -21.12 14.33
C HIS A 193 12.25 -19.98 14.23
N VAL A 194 13.01 -19.96 13.15
CA VAL A 194 14.03 -18.95 12.87
C VAL A 194 13.78 -18.42 11.48
N ARG A 195 13.62 -17.10 11.36
CA ARG A 195 13.39 -16.38 10.10
C ARG A 195 14.15 -15.07 10.19
N ALA A 196 14.95 -14.70 9.21
CA ALA A 196 15.45 -13.33 9.18
C ALA A 196 14.57 -12.41 8.34
N VAL A 197 14.58 -11.16 8.74
CA VAL A 197 13.80 -10.05 8.20
C VAL A 197 14.75 -8.86 8.10
N GLY A 198 15.04 -8.43 6.87
CA GLY A 198 16.09 -7.44 6.61
C GLY A 198 17.44 -7.86 7.24
N GLY A 199 18.01 -6.97 8.05
CA GLY A 199 19.26 -7.19 8.80
C GLY A 199 19.11 -7.91 10.15
N TYR A 200 17.97 -8.53 10.44
CA TYR A 200 17.64 -9.08 11.76
C TYR A 200 17.18 -10.53 11.69
N GLU A 201 17.52 -11.34 12.69
CA GLU A 201 17.03 -12.71 12.86
C GLU A 201 15.90 -12.75 13.90
N LEU A 202 14.69 -13.06 13.45
CA LEU A 202 13.50 -13.31 14.27
C LEU A 202 13.48 -14.79 14.70
N LYS A 203 13.41 -15.02 16.00
CA LYS A 203 13.29 -16.35 16.61
C LYS A 203 12.08 -16.41 17.53
N PHE A 204 11.36 -17.52 17.51
CA PHE A 204 10.36 -17.83 18.53
C PHE A 204 10.07 -19.34 18.53
N ARG A 205 9.40 -19.82 19.58
CA ARG A 205 9.01 -21.23 19.72
C ARG A 205 7.50 -21.37 19.65
N TYR A 206 7.05 -22.41 18.97
CA TYR A 206 5.64 -22.77 18.88
C TYR A 206 5.45 -24.29 18.93
N ARG A 207 4.19 -24.76 18.98
CA ARG A 207 3.86 -26.19 18.98
C ARG A 207 3.14 -26.56 17.68
N PRO A 208 3.74 -27.40 16.80
CA PRO A 208 3.11 -27.81 15.54
C PRO A 208 1.76 -28.54 15.68
N ALA A 209 1.51 -29.16 16.83
CA ALA A 209 0.22 -29.78 17.13
C ALA A 209 -0.92 -28.75 17.27
N LEU A 210 -0.58 -27.50 17.61
CA LEU A 210 -1.53 -26.41 17.83
C LEU A 210 -1.60 -25.48 16.62
N LEU A 211 -0.46 -24.98 16.16
CA LEU A 211 -0.36 -24.01 15.06
C LEU A 211 0.32 -24.66 13.86
N ARG A 212 -0.26 -24.46 12.68
CA ARG A 212 0.22 -25.00 11.41
C ARG A 212 0.45 -23.88 10.40
N PRO A 213 1.41 -24.01 9.47
CA PRO A 213 1.59 -23.03 8.41
C PRO A 213 0.31 -22.77 7.62
N SER A 214 0.07 -21.51 7.28
CA SER A 214 -1.00 -21.05 6.39
C SER A 214 -0.40 -20.25 5.24
N GLU A 215 -0.94 -20.44 4.03
CA GLU A 215 -0.56 -19.65 2.86
C GLU A 215 -1.39 -18.36 2.84
N GLU A 216 -0.93 -17.37 3.59
CA GLU A 216 -1.53 -16.04 3.58
C GLU A 216 -0.65 -15.08 2.76
N PRO A 217 -1.17 -14.55 1.64
CA PRO A 217 -0.43 -13.59 0.81
C PRO A 217 0.05 -12.42 1.66
N SER A 218 1.23 -11.87 1.34
CA SER A 218 1.82 -10.68 2.00
C SER A 218 2.28 -10.83 3.47
N THR A 219 2.24 -12.03 4.04
CA THR A 219 2.82 -12.30 5.37
C THR A 219 4.19 -12.96 5.25
N LEU A 220 5.16 -12.56 6.09
CA LEU A 220 6.46 -13.22 6.20
C LEU A 220 6.33 -14.58 6.90
N ILE A 221 5.43 -14.66 7.90
CA ILE A 221 5.11 -15.88 8.64
C ILE A 221 3.61 -15.86 8.93
N SER A 222 2.90 -16.95 8.64
CA SER A 222 1.51 -17.16 9.04
C SER A 222 1.34 -18.57 9.60
N LEU A 223 1.04 -18.68 10.89
CA LEU A 223 0.78 -19.93 11.61
C LEU A 223 -0.59 -19.86 12.27
N VAL A 224 -1.50 -20.80 11.96
CA VAL A 224 -2.89 -20.77 12.42
C VAL A 224 -3.30 -22.09 13.07
N SER A 225 -4.21 -22.03 14.05
CA SER A 225 -4.84 -23.22 14.61
C SER A 225 -5.88 -23.82 13.65
N ALA A 226 -6.26 -25.08 13.89
CA ALA A 226 -7.20 -25.80 13.02
C ALA A 226 -8.59 -25.14 12.92
N ASP A 227 -8.98 -24.34 13.91
CA ASP A 227 -10.21 -23.53 13.94
C ASP A 227 -10.01 -22.07 13.51
N GLY A 228 -8.77 -21.65 13.26
CA GLY A 228 -8.39 -20.25 13.03
C GLY A 228 -8.58 -19.34 14.26
N GLY A 229 -8.86 -19.92 15.43
CA GLY A 229 -9.10 -19.17 16.68
C GLY A 229 -7.83 -18.68 17.37
N ASN A 230 -6.68 -19.27 17.03
CA ASN A 230 -5.35 -18.80 17.43
C ASN A 230 -4.47 -18.63 16.19
N ALA A 231 -3.67 -17.58 16.14
CA ALA A 231 -2.77 -17.34 15.02
C ALA A 231 -1.53 -16.53 15.40
N ILE A 232 -0.45 -16.73 14.64
CA ILE A 232 0.75 -15.88 14.63
C ILE A 232 0.90 -15.35 13.22
N HIS A 233 0.94 -14.04 13.06
CA HIS A 233 1.25 -13.37 11.80
C HIS A 233 2.46 -12.47 11.98
N VAL A 234 3.38 -12.47 11.02
CA VAL A 234 4.53 -11.56 10.98
C VAL A 234 4.52 -10.88 9.62
N LEU A 235 4.55 -9.55 9.63
CA LEU A 235 4.58 -8.70 8.45
C LEU A 235 5.69 -7.66 8.59
N GLU A 236 6.25 -7.24 7.47
CA GLU A 236 7.14 -6.08 7.40
C GLU A 236 6.37 -4.91 6.79
N MET A 237 6.38 -3.77 7.49
CA MET A 237 5.65 -2.57 7.12
C MET A 237 6.57 -1.35 7.10
N PRO A 238 6.31 -0.36 6.23
CA PRO A 238 6.96 0.94 6.34
C PRO A 238 6.38 1.72 7.54
N ALA A 239 7.16 1.89 8.62
CA ALA A 239 6.83 2.72 9.78
C ALA A 239 8.08 3.02 10.62
N ASP A 240 8.27 4.30 10.99
CA ASP A 240 9.31 4.76 11.93
C ASP A 240 8.80 4.91 13.38
N ASP A 241 7.48 5.06 13.56
CA ASP A 241 6.84 5.20 14.86
C ASP A 241 6.03 3.95 15.23
N ALA A 242 6.49 3.27 16.28
CA ALA A 242 5.89 2.02 16.73
C ALA A 242 4.48 2.19 17.35
N ASP A 243 4.14 3.33 17.94
CA ASP A 243 2.79 3.57 18.45
C ASP A 243 1.83 3.88 17.28
N GLN A 244 2.26 4.68 16.30
CA GLN A 244 1.49 4.94 15.08
C GLN A 244 1.22 3.63 14.30
N GLN A 245 2.23 2.78 14.16
CA GLN A 245 2.05 1.49 13.49
C GLN A 245 1.00 0.63 14.21
N LEU A 246 1.01 0.58 15.54
CA LEU A 246 0.02 -0.18 16.29
C LEU A 246 -1.39 0.40 16.12
N ASP A 247 -1.52 1.72 15.97
CA ASP A 247 -2.80 2.38 15.65
C ASP A 247 -3.29 1.96 14.26
N GLU A 248 -2.43 2.04 13.24
CA GLU A 248 -2.75 1.65 11.86
C GLU A 248 -3.10 0.16 11.73
N VAL A 249 -2.37 -0.71 12.44
CA VAL A 249 -2.65 -2.16 12.49
C VAL A 249 -4.01 -2.42 13.15
N LEU A 250 -4.31 -1.75 14.25
CA LEU A 250 -5.60 -1.91 14.94
C LEU A 250 -6.76 -1.40 14.06
N GLU A 251 -6.59 -0.27 13.40
CA GLU A 251 -7.56 0.27 12.42
C GLU A 251 -7.80 -0.74 11.30
N ALA A 252 -6.73 -1.27 10.69
CA ALA A 252 -6.82 -2.26 9.62
C ALA A 252 -7.50 -3.57 10.06
N VAL A 253 -7.22 -4.05 11.28
CA VAL A 253 -7.87 -5.25 11.83
C VAL A 253 -9.35 -5.01 12.14
N ASN A 254 -9.72 -3.78 12.51
CA ASN A 254 -11.10 -3.41 12.80
C ASN A 254 -11.93 -3.10 11.55
N GLU A 255 -11.31 -2.95 10.38
CA GLU A 255 -12.00 -2.62 9.15
C GLU A 255 -13.01 -3.71 8.75
N GLY A 256 -14.31 -3.37 8.78
CA GLY A 256 -15.38 -4.27 8.40
C GLY A 256 -15.80 -5.29 9.47
N GLU A 257 -15.21 -5.24 10.66
CA GLU A 257 -15.55 -6.14 11.75
C GLU A 257 -16.84 -5.76 12.48
N ALA A 258 -17.61 -6.78 12.88
CA ALA A 258 -18.90 -6.57 13.57
C ALA A 258 -18.72 -6.18 15.04
N ASN A 259 -17.63 -6.61 15.66
CA ASN A 259 -17.19 -6.21 16.99
C ASN A 259 -15.72 -5.78 16.88
N PRO A 260 -15.40 -4.49 16.98
CA PRO A 260 -14.01 -4.04 16.88
C PRO A 260 -13.22 -4.44 18.13
N PHE A 261 -11.92 -4.67 17.96
CA PHE A 261 -10.95 -4.81 19.03
C PHE A 261 -10.78 -3.48 19.77
N GLU A 262 -11.00 -3.50 21.08
CA GLU A 262 -10.75 -2.36 21.95
C GLU A 262 -9.35 -2.48 22.58
N PRO A 263 -8.52 -1.42 22.59
CA PRO A 263 -7.24 -1.40 23.29
C PRO A 263 -7.42 -1.66 24.80
N ILE A 264 -6.68 -2.64 25.32
CA ILE A 264 -6.67 -2.97 26.76
C ILE A 264 -5.41 -2.42 27.44
N ARG A 265 -4.25 -2.61 26.82
CA ARG A 265 -2.96 -2.18 27.39
C ARG A 265 -1.93 -1.90 26.31
N ARG A 266 -1.12 -0.87 26.50
CA ARG A 266 0.14 -0.64 25.78
C ARG A 266 1.32 -0.67 26.73
N GLU A 267 2.43 -1.22 26.29
CA GLU A 267 3.68 -1.22 27.05
C GLU A 267 4.91 -1.27 26.16
N ASP A 268 6.04 -0.79 26.69
CA ASP A 268 7.34 -0.95 26.06
C ASP A 268 7.76 -2.41 26.15
N VAL A 269 8.32 -2.93 25.07
CA VAL A 269 8.85 -4.29 25.01
C VAL A 269 10.27 -4.27 24.47
N GLN A 270 11.10 -5.17 24.98
CA GLN A 270 12.43 -5.43 24.48
C GLN A 270 12.43 -6.85 23.91
N VAL A 271 12.60 -6.98 22.60
CA VAL A 271 12.65 -8.27 21.90
C VAL A 271 14.06 -8.44 21.35
N GLY A 272 14.84 -9.33 21.98
CA GLY A 272 16.28 -9.42 21.72
C GLY A 272 16.99 -8.07 21.92
N GLY A 273 17.68 -7.60 20.89
CA GLY A 273 18.36 -6.30 20.87
C GLY A 273 17.48 -5.09 20.57
N VAL A 274 16.23 -5.30 20.13
CA VAL A 274 15.35 -4.26 19.59
C VAL A 274 14.32 -3.78 20.63
N LYS A 275 14.20 -2.45 20.78
CA LYS A 275 13.14 -1.82 21.57
C LYS A 275 11.93 -1.60 20.68
N GLY A 276 10.76 -2.01 21.13
CA GLY A 276 9.50 -1.81 20.41
C GLY A 276 8.34 -1.50 21.34
N ARG A 277 7.13 -1.57 20.77
CA ARG A 277 5.87 -1.32 21.47
C ARG A 277 4.96 -2.52 21.32
N MET A 278 4.21 -2.84 22.38
CA MET A 278 3.22 -3.90 22.38
C MET A 278 1.85 -3.36 22.76
N LEU A 279 0.83 -3.73 22.00
CA LEU A 279 -0.58 -3.46 22.23
C LEU A 279 -1.33 -4.77 22.46
N THR A 280 -2.04 -4.88 23.57
CA THR A 280 -3.05 -5.93 23.79
C THR A 280 -4.44 -5.35 23.58
N SER A 281 -5.28 -6.01 22.80
CA SER A 281 -6.64 -5.58 22.47
C SER A 281 -7.65 -6.74 22.55
N PHE A 282 -8.93 -6.45 22.71
CA PHE A 282 -9.98 -7.47 22.90
C PHE A 282 -11.32 -7.04 22.28
N ASP A 283 -11.96 -7.93 21.52
CA ASP A 283 -13.26 -7.66 20.83
C ASP A 283 -14.49 -8.22 21.60
N GLY A 284 -14.27 -8.81 22.77
CA GLY A 284 -15.28 -9.56 23.53
C GLY A 284 -15.19 -11.08 23.42
N THR A 285 -14.48 -11.60 22.41
CA THR A 285 -14.29 -13.03 22.10
C THR A 285 -12.83 -13.39 21.86
N LEU A 286 -12.11 -12.64 21.02
CA LEU A 286 -10.71 -12.81 20.64
C LEU A 286 -9.86 -11.71 21.29
N THR A 287 -8.67 -12.09 21.74
CA THR A 287 -7.61 -11.16 22.16
C THR A 287 -6.53 -11.11 21.09
N GLY A 288 -6.12 -9.90 20.72
CA GLY A 288 -4.96 -9.65 19.86
C GLY A 288 -3.80 -9.06 20.66
N VAL A 289 -2.61 -9.63 20.51
CA VAL A 289 -1.34 -9.04 20.98
C VAL A 289 -0.56 -8.63 19.75
N PHE A 290 -0.38 -7.33 19.57
CA PHE A 290 0.31 -6.73 18.43
C PHE A 290 1.62 -6.12 18.92
N LEU A 291 2.73 -6.42 18.25
CA LEU A 291 4.02 -5.83 18.54
C LEU A 291 4.52 -5.09 17.29
N ALA A 292 4.93 -3.85 17.50
CA ALA A 292 5.65 -3.03 16.53
C ALA A 292 7.12 -3.01 16.92
N LEU A 293 7.96 -3.65 16.11
CA LEU A 293 9.40 -3.77 16.34
C LEU A 293 10.14 -3.00 15.24
N PRO A 294 10.61 -1.76 15.52
CA PRO A 294 11.27 -0.94 14.53
C PRO A 294 12.54 -1.65 14.02
N LEU A 295 12.67 -1.69 12.70
CA LEU A 295 13.87 -2.10 12.01
C LEU A 295 14.66 -0.84 11.60
N GLU A 296 15.73 -1.04 10.84
CA GLU A 296 16.45 0.10 10.25
C GLU A 296 15.67 0.66 9.05
N ARG A 297 15.89 1.94 8.71
CA ARG A 297 15.40 2.61 7.48
C ARG A 297 13.87 2.73 7.37
N GLY A 298 13.20 3.00 8.48
CA GLY A 298 11.75 3.18 8.51
C GLY A 298 10.91 1.99 8.09
N ALA A 299 11.51 0.80 8.17
CA ALA A 299 10.75 -0.44 8.24
C ALA A 299 10.49 -0.81 9.70
N SER A 300 9.39 -1.51 9.93
CA SER A 300 9.07 -2.09 11.23
C SER A 300 8.39 -3.44 11.04
N LEU A 301 8.70 -4.36 11.95
CA LEU A 301 8.05 -5.65 12.04
C LEU A 301 6.74 -5.53 12.81
N ASP A 302 5.64 -5.87 12.15
CA ASP A 302 4.34 -6.10 12.77
C ASP A 302 4.21 -7.59 13.12
N VAL A 303 4.24 -7.90 14.41
CA VAL A 303 4.10 -9.25 14.94
C VAL A 303 2.78 -9.37 15.69
N ARG A 304 1.89 -10.23 15.20
CA ARG A 304 0.54 -10.43 15.74
C ARG A 304 0.41 -11.80 16.36
N TYR A 305 -0.11 -11.88 17.57
CA TYR A 305 -0.56 -13.11 18.22
C TYR A 305 -2.04 -13.00 18.56
N LEU A 306 -2.87 -13.78 17.88
CA LEU A 306 -4.32 -13.82 18.09
C LEU A 306 -4.69 -15.07 18.88
N TYR A 307 -5.62 -14.96 19.84
CA TYR A 307 -6.16 -16.11 20.55
C TYR A 307 -7.57 -15.89 21.09
N THR A 308 -8.33 -16.98 21.20
CA THR A 308 -9.68 -16.94 21.78
C THR A 308 -9.63 -16.75 23.29
N GLY A 309 -10.55 -15.97 23.86
CA GLY A 309 -10.68 -15.73 25.30
C GLY A 309 -10.17 -14.35 25.73
N ARG A 310 -10.26 -14.10 27.05
CA ARG A 310 -9.91 -12.80 27.64
C ARG A 310 -8.40 -12.60 27.74
N PRO A 311 -7.91 -11.34 27.77
CA PRO A 311 -6.49 -11.04 27.88
C PRO A 311 -5.80 -11.67 29.08
N GLU A 312 -6.49 -11.80 30.21
CA GLU A 312 -5.92 -12.34 31.45
C GLU A 312 -5.95 -13.87 31.50
N ALA A 313 -6.48 -14.55 30.47
CA ALA A 313 -6.43 -16.00 30.40
C ALA A 313 -4.98 -16.46 30.29
N SER A 314 -4.59 -17.45 31.10
CA SER A 314 -3.29 -18.11 30.95
C SER A 314 -3.32 -18.96 29.68
N ARG A 315 -2.32 -18.76 28.82
CA ARG A 315 -2.19 -19.41 27.51
C ARG A 315 -0.76 -19.85 27.36
N PHE A 316 -0.48 -21.14 27.54
CA PHE A 316 0.89 -21.64 27.55
C PHE A 316 1.61 -21.45 26.21
N ASP A 317 0.85 -21.37 25.11
CA ASP A 317 1.31 -21.20 23.73
C ASP A 317 1.67 -19.75 23.45
N ARG A 318 0.82 -18.81 23.89
CA ARG A 318 1.13 -17.37 23.90
C ARG A 318 2.35 -17.10 24.76
N ASP A 319 2.37 -17.63 25.97
CA ASP A 319 3.46 -17.41 26.93
C ASP A 319 4.76 -18.01 26.37
N LEU A 320 4.72 -19.22 25.80
CA LEU A 320 5.85 -19.82 25.09
C LEU A 320 6.35 -18.95 23.94
N PHE A 321 5.44 -18.42 23.10
CA PHE A 321 5.79 -17.55 21.98
C PHE A 321 6.48 -16.28 22.47
N LEU A 322 5.83 -15.53 23.37
CA LEU A 322 6.35 -14.25 23.88
C LEU A 322 7.65 -14.42 24.66
N GLU A 323 7.79 -15.47 25.48
CA GLU A 323 9.02 -15.73 26.26
C GLU A 323 10.22 -16.13 25.39
N SER A 324 9.96 -16.68 24.20
CA SER A 324 11.01 -17.12 23.28
C SER A 324 11.22 -16.18 22.09
N LEU A 325 10.40 -15.14 21.96
CA LEU A 325 10.50 -14.15 20.90
C LEU A 325 11.80 -13.36 21.05
N SER A 326 12.68 -13.44 20.05
CA SER A 326 13.92 -12.68 19.96
C SER A 326 14.06 -12.07 18.58
N LEU A 327 14.61 -10.88 18.51
CA LEU A 327 14.95 -10.18 17.28
C LEU A 327 16.37 -9.65 17.43
N ASP A 328 17.30 -10.33 16.81
CA ASP A 328 18.73 -10.08 16.98
C ASP A 328 19.31 -9.54 15.68
N LYS A 329 20.02 -8.41 15.74
CA LYS A 329 20.71 -7.87 14.56
C LYS A 329 21.76 -8.89 14.11
N ILE A 330 21.76 -9.23 12.84
CA ILE A 330 22.73 -10.16 12.29
C ILE A 330 24.01 -9.37 12.02
N ASP A 331 24.99 -9.48 12.92
CA ASP A 331 26.33 -8.99 12.66
C ASP A 331 27.04 -9.98 11.74
N VAL A 332 26.95 -9.71 10.43
CA VAL A 332 27.58 -10.52 9.41
C VAL A 332 28.98 -10.05 9.05
N GLY A 333 29.49 -8.97 9.66
CA GLY A 333 30.81 -8.40 9.32
C GLY A 333 30.93 -7.89 7.88
N LEU A 334 29.82 -7.50 7.25
CA LEU A 334 29.73 -6.96 5.89
C LEU A 334 28.94 -5.64 5.92
N GLU A 335 29.63 -4.52 5.72
CA GLU A 335 29.00 -3.21 5.60
C GLU A 335 28.57 -2.97 4.15
N LEU A 336 27.26 -2.83 3.90
CA LEU A 336 26.70 -2.48 2.61
C LEU A 336 26.17 -1.03 2.65
N PRO A 337 26.34 -0.23 1.58
CA PRO A 337 25.88 1.15 1.53
C PRO A 337 24.36 1.27 1.67
N GLU A 338 23.92 2.48 2.02
CA GLU A 338 22.50 2.83 2.03
C GLU A 338 21.98 2.96 0.59
N VAL A 339 20.81 2.36 0.35
CA VAL A 339 20.11 2.50 -0.92
C VAL A 339 19.42 3.87 -0.88
N PRO A 340 19.67 4.79 -1.83
CA PRO A 340 19.02 6.09 -1.82
C PRO A 340 17.50 5.96 -1.81
N SER A 341 16.85 6.51 -0.78
CA SER A 341 15.40 6.56 -0.66
C SER A 341 14.84 7.61 -1.62
N SER A 342 14.26 7.12 -2.71
CA SER A 342 13.48 7.84 -3.73
C SER A 342 14.26 8.59 -4.83
N GLN A 343 13.95 8.23 -6.08
CA GLN A 343 14.31 8.97 -7.30
C GLN A 343 13.66 10.37 -7.37
N GLU A 344 12.81 10.75 -6.41
CA GLU A 344 11.92 11.91 -6.56
C GLU A 344 12.57 13.27 -6.27
N GLU A 345 13.66 13.34 -5.50
CA GLU A 345 14.42 14.59 -5.31
C GLU A 345 15.05 15.11 -6.61
N LEU A 346 15.20 14.23 -7.63
CA LEU A 346 15.79 14.59 -8.91
C LEU A 346 14.86 15.42 -9.82
N TYR A 347 13.58 15.62 -9.51
CA TYR A 347 12.61 16.24 -10.44
C TYR A 347 12.25 17.71 -10.17
N ARG A 348 12.87 18.38 -9.18
CA ARG A 348 12.58 19.80 -8.93
C ARG A 348 13.17 20.68 -10.03
N ASN A 349 12.31 21.44 -10.72
CA ASN A 349 12.80 22.38 -11.73
C ASN A 349 13.51 23.60 -11.08
N PRO A 350 14.35 24.34 -11.82
CA PRO A 350 15.14 25.44 -11.26
C PRO A 350 14.33 26.54 -10.57
N PHE A 351 13.07 26.76 -10.99
CA PHE A 351 12.20 27.77 -10.39
C PHE A 351 11.60 27.30 -9.07
N GLU A 352 11.27 26.02 -8.94
CA GLU A 352 10.86 25.42 -7.66
C GLU A 352 12.01 25.45 -6.65
N VAL A 353 13.24 25.15 -7.09
CA VAL A 353 14.46 25.30 -6.28
C VAL A 353 14.65 26.75 -5.85
N ARG A 354 14.42 27.71 -6.75
CA ARG A 354 14.51 29.14 -6.43
C ARG A 354 13.44 29.57 -5.44
N VAL A 355 12.18 29.14 -5.60
CA VAL A 355 11.10 29.40 -4.64
C VAL A 355 11.44 28.81 -3.27
N ALA A 356 11.97 27.58 -3.23
CA ALA A 356 12.45 26.98 -1.99
C ALA A 356 13.57 27.81 -1.35
N GLY A 357 14.52 28.33 -2.13
CA GLY A 357 15.57 29.23 -1.65
C GLY A 357 15.10 30.61 -1.18
N LEU A 358 13.91 31.05 -1.59
CA LEU A 358 13.24 32.26 -1.10
C LEU A 358 12.40 32.01 0.16
N SER A 359 12.26 30.74 0.55
CA SER A 359 11.32 30.31 1.56
C SER A 359 12.00 29.95 2.87
N ASP A 360 11.46 30.49 3.96
CA ASP A 360 11.79 30.05 5.31
C ASP A 360 10.84 28.89 5.66
N GLN A 361 11.40 27.70 5.90
CA GLN A 361 10.63 26.56 6.36
C GLN A 361 10.14 26.82 7.79
N ALA A 362 8.82 26.89 7.97
CA ALA A 362 8.23 27.15 9.27
C ALA A 362 8.03 25.86 10.09
N ALA A 363 7.63 24.77 9.44
CA ALA A 363 7.39 23.49 10.09
C ALA A 363 7.44 22.32 9.08
N LYS A 364 8.05 21.20 9.47
CA LYS A 364 7.85 19.90 8.81
C LYS A 364 6.59 19.25 9.35
N THR A 365 5.97 18.37 8.56
CA THR A 365 4.74 17.70 8.95
C THR A 365 4.83 16.21 8.66
N SER A 366 4.06 15.40 9.38
CA SER A 366 3.91 13.96 9.11
C SER A 366 3.07 13.66 7.87
N LEU A 367 2.37 14.66 7.30
CA LEU A 367 1.45 14.47 6.19
C LEU A 367 2.17 14.27 4.86
N THR A 368 1.64 13.37 4.04
CA THR A 368 1.99 13.23 2.60
C THR A 368 1.02 13.98 1.70
N SER A 369 -0.21 14.23 2.18
CA SER A 369 -1.26 14.93 1.44
C SER A 369 -2.13 15.76 2.37
N MET A 370 -2.76 16.81 1.82
CA MET A 370 -3.70 17.64 2.56
C MET A 370 -4.86 18.08 1.66
N SER A 371 -6.02 18.30 2.27
CA SER A 371 -7.21 18.82 1.58
C SER A 371 -7.33 20.33 1.72
N HIS A 372 -7.06 20.85 2.93
CA HIS A 372 -7.14 22.26 3.27
C HIS A 372 -6.03 22.64 4.25
N ALA A 373 -5.67 23.92 4.24
CA ALA A 373 -4.81 24.50 5.25
C ALA A 373 -5.27 25.92 5.56
N ARG A 374 -5.02 26.37 6.80
CA ARG A 374 -5.31 27.74 7.23
C ARG A 374 -4.36 28.18 8.32
N ARG A 375 -3.96 29.44 8.30
CA ARG A 375 -3.29 30.08 9.43
C ARG A 375 -4.29 30.79 10.34
N LEU A 376 -4.13 30.63 11.65
CA LEU A 376 -4.94 31.26 12.67
C LEU A 376 -4.36 32.64 13.06
N PRO A 377 -5.18 33.54 13.65
CA PRO A 377 -4.72 34.88 14.06
C PRO A 377 -3.59 34.90 15.08
N ASP A 378 -3.44 33.83 15.87
CA ASP A 378 -2.37 33.65 16.85
C ASP A 378 -1.07 33.09 16.24
N GLY A 379 -1.08 32.79 14.93
CA GLY A 379 0.08 32.32 14.18
C GLY A 379 0.13 30.82 13.97
N ARG A 380 -0.70 30.03 14.68
CA ARG A 380 -0.81 28.58 14.48
C ARG A 380 -1.30 28.24 13.07
N VAL A 381 -0.92 27.08 12.55
CA VAL A 381 -1.38 26.60 11.24
C VAL A 381 -2.17 25.31 11.43
N LEU A 382 -3.37 25.25 10.86
CA LEU A 382 -4.18 24.04 10.81
C LEU A 382 -4.05 23.41 9.43
N LEU A 383 -3.78 22.11 9.40
CA LEU A 383 -3.72 21.28 8.20
C LEU A 383 -4.81 20.21 8.29
N MET A 384 -5.72 20.19 7.34
CA MET A 384 -6.82 19.22 7.30
C MET A 384 -6.55 18.20 6.19
N HIS A 385 -6.59 16.92 6.53
CA HIS A 385 -6.36 15.80 5.61
C HIS A 385 -7.51 14.80 5.70
N GLY A 386 -7.39 13.67 4.97
CA GLY A 386 -8.48 12.68 4.86
C GLY A 386 -8.81 11.94 6.16
N SER A 387 -7.86 11.86 7.10
CA SER A 387 -8.02 11.20 8.39
C SER A 387 -8.19 12.16 9.56
N GLY A 388 -7.75 13.42 9.47
CA GLY A 388 -7.82 14.31 10.64
C GLY A 388 -7.49 15.77 10.41
N VAL A 389 -7.23 16.43 11.53
CA VAL A 389 -6.77 17.82 11.61
C VAL A 389 -5.48 17.86 12.43
N LEU A 390 -4.43 18.39 11.82
CA LEU A 390 -3.17 18.69 12.51
C LEU A 390 -3.07 20.18 12.78
N GLU A 391 -2.45 20.52 13.90
CA GLU A 391 -2.05 21.87 14.25
C GLU A 391 -0.53 21.96 14.31
N LEU A 392 -0.01 23.06 13.79
CA LEU A 392 1.39 23.43 13.87
C LEU A 392 1.50 24.72 14.68
N ASP A 393 2.22 24.66 15.79
CA ASP A 393 2.53 25.81 16.64
C ASP A 393 4.05 25.91 16.85
N ASN A 394 4.64 27.01 16.38
CA ASN A 394 6.09 27.26 16.48
C ASN A 394 6.98 26.07 16.06
N GLY A 395 6.55 25.31 15.04
CA GLY A 395 7.27 24.15 14.52
C GLY A 395 6.94 22.82 15.20
N ALA A 396 6.20 22.82 16.30
CA ALA A 396 5.68 21.60 16.91
C ALA A 396 4.37 21.17 16.23
N GLU A 397 4.28 19.88 15.90
CA GLU A 397 3.07 19.26 15.37
C GLU A 397 2.23 18.67 16.50
N ARG A 398 0.92 18.91 16.45
CA ARG A 398 -0.07 18.35 17.37
C ARG A 398 -1.25 17.80 16.56
N LYS A 399 -1.56 16.52 16.73
CA LYS A 399 -2.81 15.94 16.24
C LYS A 399 -3.98 16.51 17.04
N VAL A 400 -4.88 17.23 16.37
CA VAL A 400 -6.05 17.85 17.00
C VAL A 400 -7.25 16.91 16.92
N ILE A 401 -7.46 16.32 15.75
CA ILE A 401 -8.37 15.20 15.53
C ILE A 401 -7.59 14.14 14.77
N ASP A 402 -7.63 12.91 15.27
CA ASP A 402 -7.18 11.74 14.55
C ASP A 402 -8.39 10.84 14.28
N GLY A 403 -8.58 10.44 13.02
CA GLY A 403 -9.78 9.76 12.57
C GLY A 403 -9.45 8.57 11.67
N GLU A 404 -9.89 7.40 12.11
CA GLU A 404 -9.67 6.07 11.53
C GLU A 404 -10.45 5.80 10.22
N SER A 405 -10.81 6.83 9.45
CA SER A 405 -11.61 6.59 8.24
C SER A 405 -11.19 7.50 7.10
N TRP A 406 -10.56 6.89 6.11
CA TRP A 406 -10.24 7.53 4.85
C TRP A 406 -11.51 8.06 4.15
N GLY A 407 -11.39 9.25 3.55
CA GLY A 407 -12.47 9.88 2.79
C GLY A 407 -13.33 10.87 3.58
N LYS A 408 -13.02 11.14 4.85
CA LYS A 408 -13.58 12.30 5.57
C LYS A 408 -13.03 13.61 4.99
N GLN A 409 -13.85 14.65 5.04
CA GLN A 409 -13.46 15.99 4.62
C GLN A 409 -13.66 16.94 5.79
N TYR A 410 -12.58 17.19 6.52
CA TYR A 410 -12.62 18.09 7.67
C TYR A 410 -12.47 19.55 7.25
N THR A 411 -13.20 20.42 7.93
CA THR A 411 -12.98 21.87 7.93
C THR A 411 -12.94 22.38 9.35
N ALA A 412 -12.12 23.38 9.62
CA ALA A 412 -11.97 23.94 10.97
C ALA A 412 -11.88 25.47 10.95
N ALA A 413 -12.38 26.10 12.00
CA ALA A 413 -12.37 27.55 12.18
C ALA A 413 -12.47 27.94 13.66
N VAL A 414 -11.83 29.05 14.03
CA VAL A 414 -11.92 29.58 15.40
C VAL A 414 -13.32 30.17 15.61
N TRP A 415 -13.93 29.86 16.76
CA TRP A 415 -15.20 30.45 17.19
C TRP A 415 -15.31 30.45 18.72
N SER A 416 -15.75 31.58 19.28
CA SER A 416 -15.99 31.74 20.73
C SER A 416 -14.80 31.34 21.64
N GLY A 417 -13.57 31.55 21.17
CA GLY A 417 -12.36 31.20 21.92
C GLY A 417 -11.93 29.72 21.83
N GLY A 418 -12.67 28.90 21.08
CA GLY A 418 -12.31 27.51 20.77
C GLY A 418 -12.11 27.26 19.28
N LEU A 419 -11.83 26.01 18.91
CA LEU A 419 -11.70 25.55 17.54
C LEU A 419 -12.90 24.68 17.17
N LEU A 420 -13.75 25.17 16.26
CA LEU A 420 -14.87 24.38 15.75
C LEU A 420 -14.40 23.58 14.54
N ILE A 421 -14.62 22.27 14.60
CA ILE A 421 -14.29 21.31 13.56
C ILE A 421 -15.58 20.66 13.05
N ALA A 422 -15.65 20.50 11.73
CA ALA A 422 -16.80 19.92 11.04
C ALA A 422 -16.32 18.88 10.02
N ASP A 423 -16.91 17.69 10.08
CA ASP A 423 -16.76 16.65 9.05
C ASP A 423 -17.90 16.78 8.01
N ALA A 424 -17.55 16.79 6.73
CA ALA A 424 -18.53 16.80 5.65
C ALA A 424 -19.43 15.54 5.62
N ASN A 425 -18.98 14.43 6.21
CA ASN A 425 -19.65 13.13 6.19
C ASN A 425 -20.38 12.80 7.51
N ASP A 426 -19.82 13.15 8.67
CA ASP A 426 -20.55 13.17 9.95
C ASP A 426 -21.01 14.59 10.30
N PRO A 427 -22.31 14.88 10.23
CA PRO A 427 -22.81 16.23 10.40
C PRO A 427 -22.73 16.77 11.84
N LYS A 428 -22.20 16.02 12.82
CA LYS A 428 -21.94 16.57 14.17
C LYS A 428 -20.68 17.43 14.13
N GLY A 429 -20.84 18.75 14.34
CA GLY A 429 -19.69 19.61 14.61
C GLY A 429 -19.19 19.39 16.03
N GLU A 430 -17.87 19.48 16.21
CA GLU A 430 -17.21 19.46 17.52
C GLU A 430 -16.58 20.82 17.77
N LEU A 431 -16.72 21.34 18.98
CA LEU A 431 -16.05 22.54 19.44
C LEU A 431 -15.00 22.12 20.46
N LEU A 432 -13.74 22.25 20.10
CA LEU A 432 -12.62 22.05 21.01
C LEU A 432 -12.40 23.33 21.80
N ASP A 433 -12.33 23.22 23.12
CA ASP A 433 -11.95 24.35 23.97
C ASP A 433 -10.43 24.61 23.93
N ALA A 434 -9.95 25.54 24.78
CA ALA A 434 -8.53 25.89 24.84
C ALA A 434 -7.64 24.73 25.32
N ASP A 435 -8.20 23.80 26.10
CA ASP A 435 -7.52 22.62 26.60
C ASP A 435 -7.56 21.46 25.58
N GLY A 436 -8.35 21.61 24.51
CA GLY A 436 -8.51 20.63 23.43
C GLY A 436 -9.63 19.63 23.67
N GLU A 437 -10.47 19.83 24.69
CA GLU A 437 -11.56 18.92 25.02
C GLU A 437 -12.76 19.14 24.08
N PRO A 438 -13.25 18.08 23.41
CA PRO A 438 -14.36 18.19 22.46
C PRO A 438 -15.70 18.35 23.18
N THR A 439 -16.44 19.37 22.79
CA THR A 439 -17.84 19.58 23.16
C THR A 439 -18.72 19.57 21.92
N ALA A 440 -19.99 19.21 22.08
CA ALA A 440 -20.93 19.23 20.95
C ALA A 440 -21.13 20.67 20.45
N ALA A 441 -20.82 20.94 19.18
CA ALA A 441 -21.08 22.24 18.60
C ALA A 441 -22.59 22.49 18.48
N PRO A 442 -23.05 23.76 18.57
CA PRO A 442 -24.47 24.11 18.44
C PRO A 442 -25.00 23.98 17.00
N ILE A 443 -24.18 23.51 16.06
CA ILE A 443 -24.49 23.46 14.64
C ILE A 443 -24.10 22.12 14.01
N ARG A 444 -24.73 21.84 12.88
CA ARG A 444 -24.30 20.81 11.94
C ARG A 444 -23.77 21.49 10.70
N ALA A 445 -22.51 21.26 10.35
CA ALA A 445 -21.84 21.96 9.25
C ALA A 445 -21.05 20.99 8.38
N ARG A 446 -20.93 21.33 7.10
CA ARG A 446 -20.01 20.69 6.15
C ARG A 446 -18.73 21.50 6.00
N VAL A 447 -18.88 22.82 6.00
CA VAL A 447 -17.80 23.78 5.75
C VAL A 447 -17.94 24.89 6.79
N VAL A 448 -16.82 25.28 7.39
CA VAL A 448 -16.77 26.36 8.38
C VAL A 448 -15.66 27.37 8.06
N ALA A 449 -15.92 28.65 8.33
CA ALA A 449 -14.98 29.73 8.12
C ALA A 449 -15.10 30.79 9.22
N ASP A 450 -13.95 31.29 9.68
CA ASP A 450 -13.88 32.40 10.63
C ASP A 450 -14.44 33.69 10.01
N TRP A 451 -15.17 34.47 10.80
CA TRP A 451 -15.67 35.79 10.47
C TRP A 451 -15.65 36.72 11.70
N GLY A 452 -14.53 36.70 12.44
CA GLY A 452 -14.31 37.48 13.65
C GLY A 452 -14.94 36.80 14.86
N GLU A 453 -15.79 37.52 15.60
CA GLU A 453 -16.56 36.91 16.70
C GLU A 453 -17.67 35.97 16.22
N ARG A 454 -17.91 35.90 14.90
CA ARG A 454 -18.95 35.10 14.27
C ARG A 454 -18.33 34.01 13.41
N LEU A 455 -19.08 32.94 13.21
CA LEU A 455 -18.67 31.85 12.33
C LEU A 455 -19.59 31.78 11.11
N LEU A 456 -19.02 31.68 9.92
CA LEU A 456 -19.76 31.30 8.73
C LEU A 456 -19.73 29.78 8.57
N TYR A 457 -20.88 29.19 8.25
CA TYR A 457 -20.95 27.76 7.98
C TYR A 457 -21.98 27.41 6.91
N CYS A 458 -21.77 26.27 6.26
CA CYS A 458 -22.75 25.65 5.37
C CYS A 458 -23.31 24.38 6.02
N PRO A 459 -24.63 24.23 6.19
CA PRO A 459 -25.20 23.01 6.72
C PRO A 459 -24.96 21.83 5.76
N PRO A 460 -24.98 20.58 6.26
CA PRO A 460 -24.96 19.40 5.41
C PRO A 460 -26.16 19.39 4.47
N ALA A 461 -25.99 18.80 3.29
CA ALA A 461 -27.09 18.63 2.36
C ALA A 461 -28.19 17.78 3.04
N PRO A 462 -29.49 18.09 2.83
CA PRO A 462 -30.56 17.22 3.28
C PRO A 462 -30.36 15.82 2.70
N ALA A 463 -30.75 14.79 3.46
CA ALA A 463 -30.64 13.39 3.05
C ALA A 463 -31.19 13.20 1.62
N PRO A 464 -30.57 12.33 0.79
CA PRO A 464 -31.04 12.09 -0.57
C PRO A 464 -32.52 11.72 -0.56
N ALA A 465 -33.27 12.18 -1.55
CA ALA A 465 -34.68 11.82 -1.69
C ALA A 465 -34.84 10.30 -1.80
N LEU A 466 -35.95 9.80 -1.27
CA LEU A 466 -36.34 8.39 -1.42
C LEU A 466 -36.36 8.01 -2.90
N ILE A 467 -35.92 6.78 -3.19
CA ILE A 467 -35.96 6.18 -4.53
C ILE A 467 -37.34 6.41 -5.16
N GLY A 468 -37.37 7.06 -6.33
CA GLY A 468 -38.59 7.39 -7.07
C GLY A 468 -39.13 8.82 -6.88
N TYR A 469 -38.54 9.64 -5.99
CA TYR A 469 -38.89 11.05 -5.82
C TYR A 469 -37.72 11.94 -6.25
N ALA A 470 -37.96 12.87 -7.17
CA ALA A 470 -36.96 13.87 -7.53
C ALA A 470 -36.78 14.83 -6.34
N ALA A 471 -35.62 14.76 -5.67
CA ALA A 471 -35.18 15.86 -4.82
C ALA A 471 -35.13 17.12 -5.68
N GLN A 472 -35.73 18.23 -5.23
CA GLN A 472 -35.26 19.52 -5.73
C GLN A 472 -33.77 19.61 -5.35
N PRO A 473 -32.87 20.02 -6.27
CA PRO A 473 -31.49 20.29 -5.88
C PRO A 473 -31.52 21.40 -4.84
N SER A 474 -31.34 21.04 -3.57
CA SER A 474 -31.26 22.01 -2.48
C SER A 474 -29.98 22.82 -2.69
N GLY A 475 -30.11 24.14 -2.84
CA GLY A 475 -28.96 25.03 -2.89
C GLY A 475 -28.14 24.97 -1.60
N GLY A 476 -26.87 25.33 -1.67
CA GLY A 476 -26.00 25.46 -0.52
C GLY A 476 -26.35 26.72 0.24
N GLU A 477 -26.83 26.59 1.47
CA GLU A 477 -27.04 27.75 2.35
C GLU A 477 -25.71 28.18 2.98
N VAL A 478 -25.49 29.49 3.05
CA VAL A 478 -24.43 30.08 3.89
C VAL A 478 -25.10 30.74 5.08
N ARG A 479 -24.79 30.24 6.27
CA ARG A 479 -25.34 30.68 7.55
C ARG A 479 -24.25 31.31 8.40
N CYS A 480 -24.68 32.16 9.32
CA CYS A 480 -23.86 32.76 10.36
C CYS A 480 -24.28 32.23 11.72
N LEU A 481 -23.31 31.84 12.54
CA LEU A 481 -23.45 31.51 13.95
C LEU A 481 -22.87 32.67 14.78
N TYR A 482 -23.70 33.22 15.68
CA TYR A 482 -23.34 34.33 16.58
C TYR A 482 -22.80 33.79 17.91
N PRO A 483 -22.04 34.59 18.69
CA PRO A 483 -21.53 34.19 20.01
C PRO A 483 -22.57 33.67 21.00
N ASP A 484 -23.83 34.12 20.88
CA ASP A 484 -24.94 33.67 21.72
C ASP A 484 -25.54 32.32 21.29
N GLY A 485 -24.95 31.67 20.28
CA GLY A 485 -25.40 30.41 19.70
C GLY A 485 -26.54 30.56 18.68
N SER A 486 -27.07 31.76 18.46
CA SER A 486 -28.11 31.98 17.46
C SER A 486 -27.56 31.84 16.04
N THR A 487 -28.41 31.35 15.13
CA THR A 487 -28.04 31.17 13.71
C THR A 487 -28.92 31.98 12.78
N LYS A 488 -28.33 32.59 11.75
CA LYS A 488 -29.06 33.31 10.69
C LYS A 488 -28.58 32.87 9.31
N THR A 489 -29.51 32.51 8.42
CA THR A 489 -29.19 32.33 6.99
C THR A 489 -28.85 33.67 6.37
N LEU A 490 -27.65 33.77 5.77
CA LEU A 490 -27.17 34.97 5.11
C LEU A 490 -27.40 34.90 3.60
N ALA A 491 -27.15 33.75 2.97
CA ALA A 491 -27.28 33.57 1.53
C ALA A 491 -27.70 32.14 1.16
N GLU A 492 -28.30 32.00 -0.02
CA GLU A 492 -28.59 30.71 -0.66
C GLU A 492 -27.90 30.67 -2.03
N VAL A 493 -26.96 29.73 -2.21
CA VAL A 493 -26.24 29.50 -3.47
C VAL A 493 -27.00 28.45 -4.28
N LYS A 494 -28.01 28.91 -5.02
CA LYS A 494 -28.96 28.05 -5.74
C LYS A 494 -28.27 27.15 -6.76
N GLY A 495 -28.56 25.85 -6.70
CA GLY A 495 -28.03 24.86 -7.65
C GLY A 495 -26.58 24.42 -7.41
N PHE A 496 -25.93 24.91 -6.35
CA PHE A 496 -24.57 24.53 -6.00
C PHE A 496 -24.48 24.05 -4.55
N ARG A 497 -23.56 23.14 -4.27
CA ARG A 497 -23.11 22.72 -2.94
C ARG A 497 -21.79 23.44 -2.64
N VAL A 498 -21.68 24.09 -1.48
CA VAL A 498 -20.44 24.77 -1.06
C VAL A 498 -19.46 23.73 -0.49
N SER A 499 -18.20 23.75 -0.95
CA SER A 499 -17.13 22.85 -0.52
C SER A 499 -16.00 23.55 0.23
N ALA A 500 -15.80 24.86 0.01
CA ALA A 500 -14.86 25.68 0.77
C ALA A 500 -15.42 27.11 0.91
N LEU A 501 -15.05 27.81 1.99
CA LEU A 501 -15.53 29.15 2.31
C LEU A 501 -14.41 29.96 2.97
N GLY A 502 -14.27 31.23 2.56
CA GLY A 502 -13.35 32.17 3.19
C GLY A 502 -13.90 33.59 3.24
N ALA A 503 -13.80 34.23 4.40
CA ALA A 503 -14.16 35.63 4.61
C ALA A 503 -13.12 36.30 5.51
N GLU A 504 -12.79 37.56 5.22
CA GLU A 504 -11.97 38.37 6.12
C GLU A 504 -12.86 38.82 7.30
N PRO A 505 -12.36 38.82 8.55
CA PRO A 505 -13.11 39.31 9.70
C PRO A 505 -13.70 40.71 9.47
N GLY A 506 -15.01 40.86 9.68
CA GLY A 506 -15.73 42.13 9.47
C GLY A 506 -16.01 42.51 8.01
N SER A 507 -15.59 41.71 7.03
CA SER A 507 -15.93 41.93 5.62
C SER A 507 -17.43 41.69 5.36
N GLY A 508 -18.05 42.51 4.52
CA GLY A 508 -19.40 42.26 3.98
C GLY A 508 -19.42 41.23 2.83
N LEU A 509 -18.28 40.65 2.49
CA LEU A 509 -18.10 39.70 1.38
C LEU A 509 -17.43 38.41 1.85
N ALA A 510 -17.90 37.28 1.33
CA ALA A 510 -17.25 35.97 1.42
C ALA A 510 -17.04 35.38 0.02
N LEU A 511 -16.02 34.52 -0.12
CA LEU A 511 -15.80 33.73 -1.33
C LEU A 511 -16.04 32.25 -1.00
N ALA A 512 -16.87 31.61 -1.81
CA ALA A 512 -17.17 30.18 -1.71
C ALA A 512 -16.68 29.44 -2.94
N VAL A 513 -16.12 28.24 -2.76
CA VAL A 513 -16.05 27.23 -3.81
C VAL A 513 -17.37 26.48 -3.81
N ALA A 514 -18.06 26.48 -4.94
CA ALA A 514 -19.37 25.88 -5.07
C ALA A 514 -19.37 24.88 -6.24
N THR A 515 -19.69 23.62 -5.98
CA THR A 515 -19.82 22.57 -6.99
C THR A 515 -21.28 22.40 -7.38
N PRO A 516 -21.63 22.18 -8.67
CA PRO A 516 -23.01 21.92 -9.06
C PRO A 516 -23.65 20.81 -8.20
N ALA A 517 -24.90 21.00 -7.78
CA ALA A 517 -25.64 19.99 -7.03
C ALA A 517 -26.13 18.90 -8.01
N GLY A 518 -25.27 17.91 -8.31
CA GLY A 518 -25.55 16.82 -9.26
C GLY A 518 -26.64 15.84 -8.83
N ARG A 519 -27.42 15.35 -9.80
CA ARG A 519 -28.21 14.10 -9.69
C ARG A 519 -27.24 12.91 -9.68
N ALA A 520 -27.55 11.85 -8.93
CA ALA A 520 -26.74 10.63 -8.81
C ALA A 520 -26.39 9.93 -10.15
N ASP A 521 -27.02 10.34 -11.26
CA ASP A 521 -26.96 9.68 -12.56
C ASP A 521 -26.08 10.41 -13.61
N VAL A 522 -25.44 11.53 -13.26
CA VAL A 522 -24.60 12.30 -14.20
C VAL A 522 -23.12 12.06 -13.91
N ASP A 523 -22.38 11.64 -14.94
CA ASP A 523 -20.94 11.44 -14.95
C ASP A 523 -20.21 12.57 -14.18
N TRP A 524 -19.51 12.19 -13.11
CA TRP A 524 -18.78 13.08 -12.20
C TRP A 524 -17.75 13.95 -12.94
N ARG A 525 -17.32 13.51 -14.12
CA ARG A 525 -16.40 14.21 -15.03
C ARG A 525 -16.97 15.51 -15.63
N GLY A 526 -18.28 15.79 -15.48
CA GLY A 526 -18.93 16.98 -16.04
C GLY A 526 -19.19 18.14 -15.07
N GLN A 527 -18.96 17.99 -13.76
CA GLN A 527 -19.34 18.99 -12.75
C GLN A 527 -18.14 19.86 -12.35
N ARG A 528 -18.05 21.04 -12.97
CA ARG A 528 -16.97 22.01 -12.72
C ARG A 528 -17.29 22.91 -11.52
N PRO A 529 -16.40 23.05 -10.52
CA PRO A 529 -16.58 24.02 -9.45
C PRO A 529 -16.59 25.46 -9.97
N VAL A 530 -17.30 26.33 -9.26
CA VAL A 530 -17.31 27.78 -9.48
C VAL A 530 -16.86 28.51 -8.23
N LEU A 531 -16.24 29.67 -8.43
CA LEU A 531 -16.02 30.64 -7.35
C LEU A 531 -17.23 31.57 -7.27
N ALA A 532 -17.96 31.51 -6.15
CA ALA A 532 -19.11 32.35 -5.88
C ALA A 532 -18.73 33.43 -4.85
N LEU A 533 -18.82 34.70 -5.26
CA LEU A 533 -18.72 35.84 -4.37
C LEU A 533 -20.09 36.10 -3.73
N ILE A 534 -20.15 36.07 -2.41
CA ILE A 534 -21.38 36.21 -1.63
C ILE A 534 -21.34 37.54 -0.90
N ASN A 535 -22.37 38.36 -1.08
CA ASN A 535 -22.60 39.53 -0.25
C ASN A 535 -23.36 39.11 1.01
N LEU A 536 -22.70 39.19 2.15
CA LEU A 536 -23.20 38.70 3.44
C LEU A 536 -24.34 39.56 4.02
N GLU A 537 -24.51 40.79 3.54
CA GLU A 537 -25.58 41.70 3.98
C GLU A 537 -26.87 41.51 3.20
N SER A 538 -26.77 41.44 1.87
CA SER A 538 -27.92 41.30 0.96
C SER A 538 -28.30 39.85 0.64
N GLY A 539 -27.39 38.90 0.89
CA GLY A 539 -27.54 37.49 0.52
C GLY A 539 -27.38 37.20 -0.97
N ALA A 540 -27.14 38.23 -1.79
CA ALA A 540 -26.89 38.07 -3.21
C ALA A 540 -25.53 37.40 -3.45
N HIS A 541 -25.47 36.50 -4.43
CA HIS A 541 -24.21 35.90 -4.87
C HIS A 541 -23.99 36.13 -6.38
N LYS A 542 -22.73 36.16 -6.79
CA LYS A 542 -22.29 36.26 -8.18
C LYS A 542 -21.17 35.25 -8.44
N THR A 543 -21.30 34.48 -9.52
CA THR A 543 -20.21 33.64 -10.02
C THR A 543 -19.09 34.52 -10.60
N LEU A 544 -17.87 34.35 -10.10
CA LEU A 544 -16.69 35.06 -10.59
C LEU A 544 -15.99 34.32 -11.74
N ALA A 545 -15.80 33.01 -11.59
CA ALA A 545 -15.09 32.18 -12.56
C ALA A 545 -15.44 30.69 -12.39
N GLU A 546 -15.34 29.93 -13.49
CA GLU A 546 -15.36 28.47 -13.51
C GLU A 546 -13.93 27.92 -13.31
N TRP A 547 -13.84 26.79 -12.63
CA TRP A 547 -12.60 26.08 -12.31
C TRP A 547 -12.74 24.61 -12.69
N GLU A 548 -11.65 23.98 -13.09
CA GLU A 548 -11.60 22.52 -13.25
C GLU A 548 -11.58 21.85 -11.88
N SER A 549 -10.79 22.41 -10.96
CA SER A 549 -10.74 22.00 -9.56
C SER A 549 -10.49 23.23 -8.68
N ALA A 550 -11.09 23.28 -7.50
CA ALA A 550 -10.76 24.27 -6.48
C ALA A 550 -10.90 23.60 -5.13
N SER A 551 -9.80 23.49 -4.40
CA SER A 551 -9.73 22.71 -3.17
C SER A 551 -9.80 23.59 -1.93
N ALA A 552 -9.21 24.79 -1.95
CA ALA A 552 -9.13 25.64 -0.75
C ALA A 552 -9.32 27.12 -1.05
N VAL A 553 -9.90 27.83 -0.08
CA VAL A 553 -10.04 29.29 -0.08
C VAL A 553 -9.67 29.85 1.29
N ALA A 554 -8.78 30.83 1.31
CA ALA A 554 -8.40 31.58 2.50
C ALA A 554 -8.52 33.10 2.25
N PRO A 555 -8.91 33.90 3.25
CA PRO A 555 -8.89 35.35 3.12
C PRO A 555 -7.45 35.87 2.95
N ALA A 556 -7.29 36.96 2.20
CA ALA A 556 -6.02 37.61 1.90
C ALA A 556 -6.22 39.13 1.83
N GLY A 557 -6.77 39.73 2.89
CA GLY A 557 -7.11 41.14 2.97
C GLY A 557 -8.28 41.50 2.05
N LYS A 558 -8.02 42.25 0.97
CA LYS A 558 -9.08 42.64 -0.01
C LYS A 558 -9.29 41.61 -1.13
N ALA A 559 -8.64 40.47 -1.04
CA ALA A 559 -8.66 39.38 -2.00
C ALA A 559 -8.75 38.04 -1.25
N TRP A 560 -8.77 36.95 -2.00
CA TRP A 560 -8.77 35.59 -1.48
C TRP A 560 -7.64 34.79 -2.10
N LEU A 561 -6.96 34.00 -1.28
CA LEU A 561 -6.06 32.95 -1.75
C LEU A 561 -6.90 31.74 -2.14
N VAL A 562 -6.69 31.22 -3.34
CA VAL A 562 -7.41 30.07 -3.90
C VAL A 562 -6.40 29.04 -4.39
N THR A 563 -6.53 27.80 -3.95
CA THR A 563 -5.75 26.67 -4.45
C THR A 563 -6.61 25.83 -5.39
N GLY A 564 -6.10 25.55 -6.58
CA GLY A 564 -6.80 24.73 -7.57
C GLY A 564 -6.34 24.95 -9.01
N THR A 565 -7.14 24.46 -9.96
CA THR A 565 -6.92 24.59 -11.41
C THR A 565 -8.05 25.41 -12.04
N PRO A 566 -7.80 26.67 -12.46
CA PRO A 566 -8.76 27.44 -13.22
C PRO A 566 -8.96 26.86 -14.63
N GLN A 567 -10.13 27.06 -15.23
CA GLN A 567 -10.45 26.54 -16.57
C GLN A 567 -9.47 26.98 -17.68
N ASP A 568 -8.86 28.14 -17.49
CA ASP A 568 -8.01 28.81 -18.47
C ASP A 568 -6.58 29.07 -17.94
N GLY A 569 -6.12 28.30 -16.95
CA GLY A 569 -4.77 28.42 -16.41
C GLY A 569 -4.25 27.14 -15.74
N PRO A 570 -2.98 27.13 -15.30
CA PRO A 570 -2.35 25.96 -14.68
C PRO A 570 -2.88 25.63 -13.28
N ALA A 571 -2.58 24.45 -12.75
CA ALA A 571 -2.82 24.18 -11.33
C ALA A 571 -1.92 25.08 -10.46
N GLY A 572 -2.39 25.49 -9.28
CA GLY A 572 -1.54 26.16 -8.30
C GLY A 572 -2.28 27.06 -7.32
N VAL A 573 -1.60 28.12 -6.88
CA VAL A 573 -2.07 29.06 -5.86
C VAL A 573 -2.27 30.45 -6.47
N TYR A 574 -3.48 30.99 -6.30
CA TYR A 574 -3.95 32.21 -6.93
C TYR A 574 -4.45 33.23 -5.91
N LEU A 575 -4.18 34.51 -6.16
CA LEU A 575 -4.85 35.62 -5.48
C LEU A 575 -6.02 36.11 -6.34
N VAL A 576 -7.24 36.00 -5.83
CA VAL A 576 -8.48 36.36 -6.54
C VAL A 576 -9.13 37.57 -5.88
N SER A 577 -9.32 38.64 -6.66
CA SER A 577 -10.01 39.85 -6.18
C SER A 577 -11.54 39.72 -6.25
N SER A 578 -12.26 40.63 -5.57
CA SER A 578 -13.73 40.69 -5.63
C SER A 578 -14.29 40.98 -7.02
N GLY A 579 -13.48 41.58 -7.90
CA GLY A 579 -13.83 41.75 -9.32
C GLY A 579 -13.67 40.48 -10.17
N GLY A 580 -13.16 39.38 -9.60
CA GLY A 580 -12.83 38.15 -10.32
C GLY A 580 -11.46 38.14 -10.99
N LYS A 581 -10.68 39.23 -10.90
CA LYS A 581 -9.31 39.26 -11.43
C LYS A 581 -8.43 38.31 -10.59
N ARG A 582 -7.77 37.38 -11.27
CA ARG A 582 -6.82 36.41 -10.68
C ARG A 582 -5.39 36.87 -10.93
N LYS A 583 -4.53 36.70 -9.93
CA LYS A 583 -3.07 36.82 -10.04
C LYS A 583 -2.47 35.49 -9.59
N THR A 584 -1.77 34.81 -10.49
CA THR A 584 -1.03 33.59 -10.16
C THR A 584 0.10 33.93 -9.19
N LEU A 585 0.26 33.14 -8.13
CA LEU A 585 1.35 33.27 -7.17
C LEU A 585 2.33 32.10 -7.29
N LEU A 586 1.82 30.87 -7.36
CA LEU A 586 2.60 29.64 -7.55
C LEU A 586 1.88 28.76 -8.58
N THR A 587 2.63 28.07 -9.42
CA THR A 587 2.11 27.06 -10.34
C THR A 587 2.67 25.68 -9.99
N GLY A 588 1.81 24.67 -10.03
CA GLY A 588 2.10 23.29 -9.68
C GLY A 588 1.00 22.65 -8.85
N ASN A 589 0.73 21.37 -9.08
CA ASN A 589 -0.28 20.60 -8.35
C ASN A 589 0.16 20.17 -6.94
N ARG A 590 1.45 20.35 -6.61
CA ARG A 590 2.04 20.00 -5.31
C ARG A 590 2.02 21.16 -4.29
N PHE A 591 1.50 22.34 -4.65
CA PHE A 591 1.47 23.51 -3.77
C PHE A 591 0.07 23.81 -3.26
N HIS A 592 -0.05 24.07 -1.95
CA HIS A 592 -1.29 24.49 -1.31
C HIS A 592 -1.12 25.85 -0.62
N GLY A 593 -1.99 26.81 -0.95
CA GLY A 593 -2.01 28.12 -0.29
C GLY A 593 -2.56 28.03 1.13
N VAL A 594 -1.84 28.58 2.11
CA VAL A 594 -2.23 28.60 3.52
C VAL A 594 -2.77 29.98 3.93
N ALA A 595 -2.00 31.05 3.69
CA ALA A 595 -2.36 32.42 4.06
C ALA A 595 -1.52 33.48 3.32
N VAL A 596 -1.95 34.74 3.34
CA VAL A 596 -1.16 35.89 2.91
C VAL A 596 -1.20 36.96 3.99
N GLU A 597 -0.07 37.19 4.66
CA GLU A 597 0.01 38.08 5.83
C GLU A 597 1.36 38.79 5.87
N SER A 598 1.36 40.06 6.31
CA SER A 598 2.57 40.87 6.46
C SER A 598 3.50 40.87 5.22
N GLY A 599 2.91 40.85 4.01
CA GLY A 599 3.66 40.82 2.76
C GLY A 599 4.34 39.49 2.43
N ARG A 600 3.96 38.40 3.11
CA ARG A 600 4.45 37.04 2.87
C ARG A 600 3.33 36.12 2.39
N LEU A 601 3.68 35.17 1.53
CA LEU A 601 2.86 34.01 1.20
C LEU A 601 3.24 32.86 2.12
N TRP A 602 2.24 32.27 2.76
CA TRP A 602 2.36 30.99 3.44
C TRP A 602 1.76 29.91 2.54
N TYR A 603 2.52 28.86 2.29
CA TYR A 603 2.10 27.75 1.45
C TYR A 603 2.65 26.44 2.01
N ALA A 604 1.96 25.34 1.74
CA ALA A 604 2.48 24.00 1.98
C ALA A 604 2.96 23.40 0.66
N GLY A 605 4.04 22.65 0.73
CA GLY A 605 4.62 21.94 -0.40
C GLY A 605 5.53 20.81 0.06
N PRO A 606 5.98 19.95 -0.86
CA PRO A 606 6.76 18.78 -0.50
C PRO A 606 8.18 19.12 -0.06
N VAL A 607 8.70 18.32 0.86
CA VAL A 607 10.11 18.24 1.25
C VAL A 607 10.58 16.82 1.01
N GLY A 608 11.79 16.68 0.45
CA GLY A 608 12.46 15.39 0.46
C GLY A 608 12.73 14.99 1.91
N ALA A 609 12.40 13.74 2.23
CA ALA A 609 12.73 13.10 3.48
C ALA A 609 13.22 11.68 3.19
N ASP A 610 14.08 11.18 4.06
CA ASP A 610 14.63 9.83 3.97
C ASP A 610 13.52 8.74 4.04
N GLU A 611 12.31 9.11 4.47
CA GLU A 611 11.11 8.28 4.70
C GLU A 611 9.97 8.51 3.67
N GLY A 612 10.24 9.23 2.56
CA GLY A 612 9.27 9.55 1.50
C GLY A 612 8.79 11.02 1.48
N GLU A 613 8.08 11.44 0.42
CA GLU A 613 7.64 12.84 0.23
C GLU A 613 6.65 13.27 1.34
N ARG A 614 7.13 14.10 2.28
CA ARG A 614 6.30 14.74 3.31
C ARG A 614 6.02 16.18 2.94
N LEU A 615 4.98 16.76 3.52
CA LEU A 615 4.65 18.17 3.36
C LEU A 615 5.35 19.00 4.44
N ALA A 616 5.76 20.21 4.07
CA ALA A 616 6.20 21.23 4.99
C ALA A 616 5.46 22.53 4.70
N VAL A 617 5.30 23.35 5.74
CA VAL A 617 4.76 24.70 5.62
C VAL A 617 5.91 25.68 5.49
N PHE A 618 5.85 26.49 4.44
CA PHE A 618 6.83 27.49 4.07
C PHE A 618 6.24 28.88 4.16
N SER A 619 7.10 29.86 4.42
CA SER A 619 6.78 31.27 4.28
C SER A 619 7.78 31.95 3.37
N ALA A 620 7.31 32.78 2.44
CA ALA A 620 8.18 33.46 1.48
C ALA A 620 7.69 34.89 1.18
N PRO A 621 8.59 35.84 0.82
CA PRO A 621 8.19 37.17 0.41
C PRO A 621 7.22 37.15 -0.77
N LEU A 622 6.00 37.69 -0.59
CA LEU A 622 4.92 37.61 -1.58
C LEU A 622 5.32 38.24 -2.92
N ARG A 623 6.10 39.32 -2.89
CA ARG A 623 6.55 40.01 -4.09
C ARG A 623 7.45 39.12 -4.95
N GLU A 624 8.42 38.46 -4.32
CA GLU A 624 9.42 37.65 -5.01
C GLU A 624 8.80 36.34 -5.51
N VAL A 625 7.93 35.72 -4.70
CA VAL A 625 7.14 34.56 -5.14
C VAL A 625 6.21 34.94 -6.30
N ALA A 626 5.58 36.11 -6.29
CA ALA A 626 4.73 36.53 -7.40
C ALA A 626 5.50 36.79 -8.72
N GLU A 627 6.83 36.92 -8.67
CA GLU A 627 7.70 37.05 -9.85
C GLU A 627 8.18 35.68 -10.35
N VAL A 628 8.60 34.79 -9.44
CA VAL A 628 9.23 33.50 -9.79
C VAL A 628 8.24 32.34 -9.79
N GLY A 629 7.29 32.33 -8.85
CA GLY A 629 6.35 31.25 -8.61
C GLY A 629 5.48 30.86 -9.82
N PRO A 630 4.99 31.80 -10.65
CA PRO A 630 4.29 31.45 -11.89
C PRO A 630 5.12 30.63 -12.89
N LEU A 631 6.46 30.69 -12.80
CA LEU A 631 7.41 30.02 -13.71
C LEU A 631 7.71 28.57 -13.33
N CYS A 632 7.23 28.09 -12.18
CA CYS A 632 7.45 26.71 -11.72
C CYS A 632 6.87 25.70 -12.70
N GLN A 633 5.55 25.74 -12.93
CA GLN A 633 4.85 24.91 -13.90
C GLN A 633 3.88 25.76 -14.75
N PRO A 634 4.39 26.64 -15.62
CA PRO A 634 3.58 27.64 -16.32
C PRO A 634 2.72 27.05 -17.45
N PHE A 635 3.05 25.84 -17.89
CA PHE A 635 2.39 25.20 -19.02
C PHE A 635 1.11 24.50 -18.55
N CYS A 636 0.01 24.80 -19.24
CA CYS A 636 -1.23 24.04 -19.16
C CYS A 636 -1.85 23.98 -20.56
N VAL A 637 -2.81 23.09 -20.78
CA VAL A 637 -3.44 22.88 -22.09
C VAL A 637 -3.94 24.18 -22.71
N THR A 638 -4.67 25.01 -21.95
CA THR A 638 -5.23 26.28 -22.47
C THR A 638 -4.13 27.26 -22.87
N THR A 639 -3.16 27.50 -21.99
CA THR A 639 -2.04 28.43 -22.25
C THR A 639 -1.18 27.95 -23.42
N PHE A 640 -0.90 26.64 -23.48
CA PHE A 640 -0.10 26.04 -24.53
C PHE A 640 -0.83 26.06 -25.89
N ASN A 641 -2.14 25.83 -25.91
CA ASN A 641 -2.97 26.00 -27.11
C ASN A 641 -2.91 27.44 -27.65
N GLN A 642 -3.08 28.44 -26.79
CA GLN A 642 -3.02 29.85 -27.20
C GLN A 642 -1.65 30.23 -27.77
N LEU A 643 -0.58 29.78 -27.11
CA LEU A 643 0.80 29.97 -27.57
C LEU A 643 1.01 29.33 -28.94
N ALA A 644 0.59 28.08 -29.08
CA ALA A 644 0.77 27.32 -30.30
C ALA A 644 -0.07 27.85 -31.47
N GLU A 645 -1.28 28.36 -31.22
CA GLU A 645 -2.09 29.03 -32.25
C GLU A 645 -1.44 30.33 -32.73
N ARG A 646 -0.92 31.16 -31.82
CA ARG A 646 -0.16 32.38 -32.18
C ARG A 646 1.11 32.02 -32.95
N TRP A 647 1.81 30.98 -32.53
CA TRP A 647 2.99 30.44 -33.20
C TRP A 647 2.67 29.96 -34.62
N SER A 648 1.65 29.13 -34.79
CA SER A 648 1.21 28.63 -36.10
C SER A 648 0.72 29.76 -37.01
N ALA A 649 0.02 30.77 -36.46
CA ALA A 649 -0.43 31.93 -37.23
C ALA A 649 0.75 32.77 -37.76
N LYS A 650 1.77 33.05 -36.93
CA LYS A 650 2.98 33.76 -37.35
C LYS A 650 3.74 33.02 -38.46
N GLN A 651 3.72 31.69 -38.43
CA GLN A 651 4.31 30.85 -39.46
C GLN A 651 3.55 30.90 -40.81
N ARG A 652 2.23 31.10 -40.80
CA ARG A 652 1.40 31.19 -42.03
C ARG A 652 1.45 32.54 -42.74
N THR A 653 1.85 33.61 -42.04
CA THR A 653 1.94 34.97 -42.59
C THR A 653 3.25 35.25 -43.35
N ALA A 654 4.21 34.33 -43.31
CA ALA A 654 5.35 34.34 -44.23
C ALA A 654 4.85 33.95 -45.63
N GLU A 655 5.19 34.73 -46.65
CA GLU A 655 4.66 34.67 -48.02
C GLU A 655 4.76 33.27 -48.67
N ASP A 656 3.75 32.41 -48.47
CA ASP A 656 3.19 31.46 -49.44
C ASP A 656 2.07 30.64 -48.78
N ALA A 657 0.81 31.01 -49.05
CA ALA A 657 -0.38 30.38 -48.45
C ALA A 657 -0.64 28.93 -48.92
N ALA A 658 0.17 28.39 -49.85
CA ALA A 658 0.16 26.99 -50.25
C ALA A 658 1.20 26.15 -49.47
N ASP A 659 2.26 26.79 -48.95
CA ASP A 659 3.35 26.21 -48.15
C ASP A 659 3.32 26.77 -46.72
N ALA A 660 2.17 26.69 -46.05
CA ALA A 660 2.07 27.00 -44.62
C ALA A 660 3.19 26.24 -43.86
N ALA A 661 4.17 26.99 -43.35
CA ALA A 661 5.51 26.56 -42.91
C ALA A 661 5.69 25.04 -42.76
N ARG A 662 6.01 24.39 -43.87
CA ARG A 662 6.42 22.99 -43.89
C ARG A 662 7.71 22.85 -43.07
N ILE A 663 7.63 22.21 -41.90
CA ILE A 663 8.81 21.92 -41.07
C ILE A 663 9.32 20.53 -41.50
N ALA A 664 10.25 20.50 -42.45
CA ALA A 664 10.76 19.27 -43.06
C ALA A 664 12.26 19.01 -42.80
N THR A 665 12.99 20.03 -42.38
CA THR A 665 14.45 19.97 -42.24
C THR A 665 14.88 20.29 -40.81
N ARG A 666 16.06 19.81 -40.41
CA ARG A 666 16.69 20.15 -39.12
C ARG A 666 16.73 21.66 -38.84
N LEU A 667 17.07 22.46 -39.86
CA LEU A 667 17.13 23.92 -39.72
C LEU A 667 15.75 24.51 -39.42
N GLN A 668 14.71 24.02 -40.09
CA GLN A 668 13.35 24.46 -39.86
C GLN A 668 12.84 24.05 -38.46
N VAL A 669 13.22 22.87 -37.95
CA VAL A 669 12.91 22.48 -36.57
C VAL A 669 13.50 23.48 -35.57
N ARG A 670 14.78 23.83 -35.73
CA ARG A 670 15.44 24.84 -34.88
C ARG A 670 14.78 26.22 -34.96
N GLN A 671 14.44 26.67 -36.17
CA GLN A 671 13.74 27.95 -36.36
C GLN A 671 12.35 27.93 -35.73
N ALA A 672 11.63 26.82 -35.87
CA ALA A 672 10.30 26.62 -35.32
C ALA A 672 10.33 26.60 -33.77
N PHE A 673 11.31 25.89 -33.19
CA PHE A 673 11.56 25.89 -31.74
C PHE A 673 11.95 27.29 -31.23
N ALA A 674 12.87 27.99 -31.90
CA ALA A 674 13.29 29.34 -31.50
C ALA A 674 12.11 30.33 -31.54
N ALA A 675 11.26 30.24 -32.57
CA ALA A 675 10.05 31.06 -32.66
C ALA A 675 9.03 30.74 -31.54
N GLY A 676 8.87 29.47 -31.19
CA GLY A 676 8.03 29.04 -30.08
C GLY A 676 8.58 29.51 -28.72
N SER A 677 9.90 29.40 -28.55
CA SER A 677 10.62 29.85 -27.36
C SER A 677 10.51 31.36 -27.16
N ALA A 678 10.69 32.15 -28.22
CA ALA A 678 10.53 33.61 -28.15
C ALA A 678 9.09 34.03 -27.77
N LEU A 679 8.08 33.29 -28.24
CA LEU A 679 6.69 33.51 -27.85
C LEU A 679 6.43 33.14 -26.38
N CYS A 680 7.02 32.04 -25.91
CA CYS A 680 6.94 31.66 -24.49
C CYS A 680 7.64 32.70 -23.61
N GLU A 681 8.81 33.20 -24.01
CA GLU A 681 9.51 34.26 -23.30
C GLU A 681 8.66 35.54 -23.22
N GLU A 682 8.05 35.95 -24.34
CA GLU A 682 7.17 37.12 -24.42
C GLU A 682 5.96 37.01 -23.50
N GLN A 683 5.32 35.83 -23.43
CA GLN A 683 4.02 35.65 -22.78
C GLN A 683 4.09 35.07 -21.36
N LEU A 684 5.06 34.20 -21.10
CA LEU A 684 5.25 33.50 -19.82
C LEU A 684 6.47 34.00 -19.05
N GLY A 685 7.40 34.71 -19.69
CA GLY A 685 8.68 35.12 -19.07
C GLY A 685 9.71 33.99 -18.97
N ARG A 686 9.53 32.91 -19.73
CA ARG A 686 10.53 31.85 -19.92
C ARG A 686 10.43 31.18 -21.29
N PRO A 687 11.53 30.65 -21.86
CA PRO A 687 11.49 29.98 -23.15
C PRO A 687 10.86 28.57 -23.03
N LEU A 688 10.71 27.89 -24.17
CA LEU A 688 10.41 26.46 -24.15
C LEU A 688 11.55 25.70 -23.47
N PRO A 689 11.25 24.60 -22.76
CA PRO A 689 12.26 23.82 -22.07
C PRO A 689 13.26 23.19 -23.03
N VAL A 690 14.52 23.12 -22.60
CA VAL A 690 15.64 22.49 -23.33
C VAL A 690 16.31 21.37 -22.53
N GLU A 691 16.02 21.26 -21.24
CA GLU A 691 16.51 20.20 -20.36
C GLU A 691 15.50 19.05 -20.33
N ALA A 692 15.99 17.80 -20.29
CA ALA A 692 15.14 16.60 -20.37
C ALA A 692 13.97 16.64 -19.37
N LYS A 693 14.29 16.92 -18.11
CA LYS A 693 13.32 16.98 -17.00
C LYS A 693 12.27 18.07 -17.17
N GLU A 694 12.65 19.22 -17.74
CA GLU A 694 11.71 20.31 -17.96
C GLU A 694 10.79 20.03 -19.16
N VAL A 695 11.31 19.33 -20.18
CA VAL A 695 10.49 18.83 -21.30
C VAL A 695 9.48 17.82 -20.77
N ASP A 696 9.91 16.88 -19.93
CA ASP A 696 9.03 15.88 -19.31
C ASP A 696 7.96 16.52 -18.42
N ALA A 697 8.34 17.45 -17.54
CA ALA A 697 7.39 18.18 -16.69
C ALA A 697 6.37 18.98 -17.53
N MET A 698 6.82 19.64 -18.61
CA MET A 698 5.91 20.29 -19.56
C MET A 698 4.94 19.26 -20.16
N LEU A 699 5.43 18.15 -20.70
CA LEU A 699 4.59 17.13 -21.35
C LEU A 699 3.60 16.50 -20.36
N GLN A 700 4.01 16.22 -19.12
CA GLN A 700 3.15 15.69 -18.07
C GLN A 700 1.95 16.60 -17.78
N THR A 701 2.14 17.92 -17.74
CA THR A 701 1.02 18.87 -17.58
C THR A 701 0.05 18.90 -18.77
N LEU A 702 0.48 18.37 -19.92
CA LEU A 702 -0.32 18.27 -21.14
C LEU A 702 -0.99 16.88 -21.29
N MET A 703 -0.55 15.87 -20.53
CA MET A 703 -1.11 14.50 -20.53
C MET A 703 -2.53 14.44 -19.94
N GLY A 704 -3.31 13.42 -20.34
CA GLY A 704 -4.63 13.12 -19.79
C GLY A 704 -5.79 14.03 -20.22
N ASN A 705 -5.51 15.14 -20.91
CA ASN A 705 -6.50 16.15 -21.25
C ASN A 705 -6.96 16.08 -22.72
N LYS A 706 -8.22 15.71 -22.94
CA LYS A 706 -8.94 15.82 -24.22
C LYS A 706 -9.12 17.31 -24.60
N GLY A 707 -8.06 18.00 -25.01
CA GLY A 707 -8.12 19.43 -25.28
C GLY A 707 -6.97 20.07 -26.06
N LEU A 708 -5.88 19.36 -26.35
CA LEU A 708 -4.77 19.93 -27.12
C LEU A 708 -5.17 20.14 -28.59
N SER A 709 -4.93 21.37 -29.09
CA SER A 709 -5.08 21.71 -30.50
C SER A 709 -4.00 21.03 -31.35
N GLN A 710 -4.23 20.93 -32.66
CA GLN A 710 -3.21 20.37 -33.57
C GLN A 710 -1.91 21.19 -33.57
N ALA A 711 -2.02 22.52 -33.44
CA ALA A 711 -0.85 23.39 -33.32
C ALA A 711 -0.07 23.11 -32.03
N ALA A 712 -0.77 22.89 -30.91
CA ALA A 712 -0.14 22.56 -29.63
C ALA A 712 0.58 21.22 -29.70
N LYS A 713 -0.05 20.20 -30.27
CA LYS A 713 0.57 18.90 -30.53
C LYS A 713 1.85 19.05 -31.35
N GLN A 714 1.79 19.83 -32.44
CA GLN A 714 2.95 20.09 -33.28
C GLN A 714 4.07 20.84 -32.52
N LEU A 715 3.73 21.85 -31.70
CA LEU A 715 4.72 22.59 -30.90
C LEU A 715 5.39 21.70 -29.83
N ALA A 716 4.62 20.83 -29.17
CA ALA A 716 5.17 19.84 -28.23
C ALA A 716 6.11 18.86 -28.94
N ALA A 717 5.70 18.33 -30.10
CA ALA A 717 6.53 17.45 -30.92
C ALA A 717 7.81 18.13 -31.41
N VAL A 718 7.75 19.40 -31.82
CA VAL A 718 8.92 20.22 -32.18
C VAL A 718 9.83 20.43 -30.96
N THR A 719 9.27 20.67 -29.78
CA THR A 719 10.04 20.84 -28.52
C THR A 719 10.84 19.59 -28.19
N LEU A 720 10.18 18.43 -28.17
CA LEU A 720 10.83 17.15 -27.89
C LEU A 720 11.84 16.76 -28.99
N THR A 721 11.50 16.99 -30.27
CA THR A 721 12.41 16.73 -31.39
C THR A 721 13.65 17.62 -31.32
N HIS A 722 13.47 18.92 -31.04
CA HIS A 722 14.59 19.84 -30.86
C HIS A 722 15.49 19.39 -29.70
N PHE A 723 14.90 19.03 -28.57
CA PHE A 723 15.64 18.45 -27.44
C PHE A 723 16.51 17.27 -27.87
N LEU A 724 15.93 16.26 -28.53
CA LEU A 724 16.68 15.08 -28.99
C LEU A 724 17.82 15.47 -29.95
N LEU A 725 17.59 16.39 -30.88
CA LEU A 725 18.61 16.88 -31.81
C LEU A 725 19.77 17.62 -31.12
N GLU A 726 19.50 18.32 -30.02
CA GLU A 726 20.54 18.97 -29.20
C GLU A 726 21.28 17.96 -28.30
N GLN A 727 20.64 16.84 -27.93
CA GLN A 727 21.29 15.69 -27.30
C GLN A 727 22.06 14.79 -28.28
N GLY A 728 22.19 15.20 -29.54
CA GLY A 728 23.00 14.51 -30.54
C GLY A 728 22.25 13.58 -31.49
N ALA A 729 20.92 13.55 -31.46
CA ALA A 729 20.14 12.83 -32.47
C ALA A 729 20.38 13.39 -33.88
N GLU A 730 20.29 12.51 -34.87
CA GLU A 730 20.50 12.79 -36.28
C GLU A 730 19.17 12.94 -37.01
N TRP A 731 19.02 14.05 -37.73
CA TRP A 731 17.88 14.25 -38.60
C TRP A 731 18.06 13.45 -39.89
N VAL A 732 17.09 12.60 -40.22
CA VAL A 732 17.04 11.89 -41.50
C VAL A 732 16.15 12.69 -42.45
N GLU A 733 16.73 13.17 -43.55
CA GLU A 733 15.98 13.99 -44.51
C GLU A 733 14.85 13.17 -45.16
N SER A 734 13.68 13.79 -45.29
CA SER A 734 12.53 13.22 -46.01
C SER A 734 11.79 14.29 -46.79
N ASP A 735 10.98 13.88 -47.75
CA ASP A 735 10.09 14.75 -48.53
C ASP A 735 8.72 14.93 -47.85
N ARG A 736 8.60 14.55 -46.57
CA ARG A 736 7.46 14.88 -45.70
C ARG A 736 7.67 16.21 -45.00
N GLY A 737 6.71 16.69 -44.22
CA GLY A 737 6.79 18.01 -43.56
C GLY A 737 5.46 18.70 -43.32
N ALA A 738 4.36 18.10 -43.74
CA ALA A 738 3.02 18.60 -43.48
C ALA A 738 2.69 18.45 -41.99
N ALA A 739 1.74 19.24 -41.50
CA ALA A 739 1.34 19.19 -40.09
C ALA A 739 0.88 17.79 -39.64
N ILE A 740 0.27 17.01 -40.55
CA ILE A 740 -0.17 15.64 -40.26
C ILE A 740 1.00 14.69 -39.96
N ASP A 741 2.18 14.91 -40.53
CA ASP A 741 3.36 14.07 -40.31
C ASP A 741 3.94 14.24 -38.90
N TRP A 742 3.64 15.38 -38.25
CA TRP A 742 4.09 15.69 -36.89
C TRP A 742 3.16 15.17 -35.79
N VAL A 743 1.89 14.89 -36.11
CA VAL A 743 0.83 14.66 -35.11
C VAL A 743 -0.08 13.48 -35.43
N GLY A 744 0.05 12.87 -36.62
CA GLY A 744 -0.73 11.72 -37.04
C GLY A 744 -0.28 10.47 -36.30
N ALA A 745 -1.23 9.74 -35.69
CA ALA A 745 -0.90 8.55 -34.89
C ALA A 745 -0.03 7.56 -35.70
N SER A 746 1.15 7.29 -35.17
CA SER A 746 2.08 6.28 -35.68
C SER A 746 2.70 5.60 -34.46
N TYR A 747 2.66 4.28 -34.41
CA TYR A 747 3.34 3.48 -33.39
C TYR A 747 4.67 2.92 -33.94
N GLU A 748 5.12 3.40 -35.10
CA GLU A 748 6.29 2.86 -35.76
C GLU A 748 7.55 3.53 -35.20
N SER A 749 8.17 2.84 -34.24
CA SER A 749 9.59 3.02 -33.91
C SER A 749 10.42 2.01 -34.70
N ALA A 750 11.58 2.43 -35.19
CA ALA A 750 12.56 1.54 -35.80
C ALA A 750 13.73 1.40 -34.81
N GLY A 751 14.11 0.18 -34.45
CA GLY A 751 15.17 -0.02 -33.46
C GLY A 751 16.05 -1.22 -33.80
N ASN A 752 17.35 -1.06 -33.55
CA ASN A 752 18.29 -2.16 -33.47
C ASN A 752 19.35 -1.86 -32.39
N THR A 753 20.36 -2.71 -32.31
CA THR A 753 21.42 -2.64 -31.31
C THR A 753 22.35 -1.41 -31.46
N PHE A 754 22.37 -0.77 -32.64
CA PHE A 754 23.23 0.37 -32.96
C PHE A 754 22.50 1.70 -33.03
N ALA A 755 21.20 1.66 -33.32
CA ALA A 755 20.42 2.86 -33.53
C ALA A 755 18.94 2.68 -33.17
N GLU A 756 18.31 3.78 -32.80
CA GLU A 756 16.86 3.90 -32.66
C GLU A 756 16.36 5.07 -33.49
N GLY A 757 15.17 4.91 -34.04
CA GLY A 757 14.52 5.85 -34.94
C GLY A 757 13.13 6.17 -34.45
N TYR A 758 12.88 7.46 -34.25
CA TYR A 758 11.60 7.97 -33.74
C TYR A 758 10.98 8.95 -34.72
N THR A 759 9.68 8.81 -34.96
CA THR A 759 8.90 9.88 -35.59
C THR A 759 8.37 10.84 -34.53
N PRO A 760 8.33 12.16 -34.76
CA PRO A 760 7.75 13.10 -33.81
C PRO A 760 6.32 12.74 -33.38
N ALA A 761 5.55 12.12 -34.28
CA ALA A 761 4.20 11.67 -33.98
C ALA A 761 4.15 10.44 -33.07
N SER A 762 5.08 9.47 -33.22
CA SER A 762 5.22 8.34 -32.28
C SER A 762 5.59 8.82 -30.88
N LEU A 763 6.58 9.71 -30.78
CA LEU A 763 7.00 10.31 -29.53
C LEU A 763 5.84 10.99 -28.78
N LEU A 764 5.02 11.74 -29.52
CA LEU A 764 3.88 12.44 -28.94
C LEU A 764 2.72 11.50 -28.62
N THR A 765 2.47 10.46 -29.43
CA THR A 765 1.39 9.49 -29.21
C THR A 765 1.67 8.66 -27.96
N ASP A 766 2.88 8.12 -27.84
CA ASP A 766 3.30 7.36 -26.65
C ASP A 766 3.27 8.25 -25.40
N THR A 767 3.60 9.53 -25.54
CA THR A 767 3.57 10.46 -24.41
C THR A 767 2.16 10.86 -23.99
N LEU A 768 1.28 11.23 -24.92
CA LEU A 768 -0.02 11.82 -24.58
C LEU A 768 -1.09 10.80 -24.20
N TYR A 769 -0.93 9.53 -24.59
CA TYR A 769 -1.94 8.48 -24.40
C TYR A 769 -1.47 7.31 -23.53
N ASN A 770 -0.36 7.45 -22.82
CA ASN A 770 0.03 6.49 -21.80
C ASN A 770 -0.81 6.74 -20.52
N ASP A 771 -1.72 5.80 -20.23
CA ASP A 771 -2.65 5.86 -19.09
C ASP A 771 -1.96 5.53 -17.74
N ASP A 772 -0.71 5.04 -17.75
CA ASP A 772 0.02 4.62 -16.53
C ASP A 772 0.62 5.79 -15.73
N GLY A 773 0.44 7.04 -16.18
CA GLY A 773 0.61 8.25 -15.36
C GLY A 773 2.04 8.72 -15.04
N TYR A 774 3.07 7.94 -15.38
CA TYR A 774 4.48 8.21 -14.99
C TYR A 774 5.47 8.23 -16.16
N TRP A 775 5.04 8.53 -17.39
CA TRP A 775 5.93 8.52 -18.55
C TRP A 775 6.75 9.82 -18.68
N ALA A 776 8.09 9.69 -18.67
CA ALA A 776 9.07 10.78 -18.82
C ALA A 776 9.88 10.61 -20.14
N PRO A 777 9.28 10.91 -21.31
CA PRO A 777 9.82 10.54 -22.63
C PRO A 777 11.22 11.08 -22.90
N ALA A 778 11.52 12.33 -22.57
CA ALA A 778 12.81 12.95 -22.86
C ALA A 778 13.93 12.26 -22.09
N THR A 779 13.72 12.00 -20.81
CA THR A 779 14.67 11.27 -19.96
C THR A 779 14.77 9.80 -20.40
N THR A 780 13.63 9.11 -20.55
CA THR A 780 13.60 7.69 -20.91
C THR A 780 14.23 7.41 -22.27
N ILE A 781 14.00 8.24 -23.29
CA ILE A 781 14.57 8.00 -24.62
C ILE A 781 16.08 8.14 -24.61
N ILE A 782 16.62 9.15 -23.92
CA ILE A 782 18.07 9.35 -23.84
C ILE A 782 18.72 8.22 -23.04
N ASP A 783 18.14 7.86 -21.90
CA ASP A 783 18.66 6.79 -21.05
C ASP A 783 18.55 5.42 -21.74
N ALA A 784 17.40 5.12 -22.36
CA ALA A 784 17.18 3.88 -23.08
C ALA A 784 18.03 3.78 -24.35
N ALA A 785 18.37 4.90 -25.00
CA ALA A 785 19.27 4.89 -26.15
C ALA A 785 20.58 4.19 -25.77
N GLY A 786 21.10 4.42 -24.55
CA GLY A 786 22.30 3.74 -24.07
C GLY A 786 23.47 3.91 -25.04
N GLY A 787 23.66 5.14 -25.53
CA GLY A 787 24.65 5.53 -26.52
C GLY A 787 24.45 5.00 -27.95
N ARG A 788 23.31 4.38 -28.26
CA ARG A 788 22.88 4.14 -29.64
C ARG A 788 22.71 5.45 -30.39
N ARG A 789 22.89 5.41 -31.71
CA ARG A 789 22.60 6.55 -32.58
C ARG A 789 21.09 6.77 -32.59
N LEU A 790 20.68 7.98 -32.24
CA LEU A 790 19.27 8.38 -32.30
C LEU A 790 19.00 9.03 -33.64
N PHE A 791 17.98 8.56 -34.37
CA PHE A 791 17.50 9.14 -35.60
C PHE A 791 16.10 9.72 -35.40
N VAL A 792 15.87 10.90 -35.98
CA VAL A 792 14.55 11.51 -36.02
C VAL A 792 14.20 11.87 -37.45
N SER A 793 12.99 11.50 -37.87
CA SER A 793 12.46 11.85 -39.20
C SER A 793 10.94 11.83 -39.20
N LEU A 794 10.36 12.53 -40.17
CA LEU A 794 8.92 12.55 -40.41
C LEU A 794 8.44 11.36 -41.24
N ASP A 795 9.36 10.59 -41.82
CA ASP A 795 9.08 9.40 -42.61
C ASP A 795 9.62 8.15 -41.90
N ALA A 796 8.72 7.23 -41.56
CA ALA A 796 9.03 5.98 -40.89
C ALA A 796 9.83 5.01 -41.78
N GLU A 797 9.61 5.01 -43.09
CA GLU A 797 10.38 4.17 -44.02
C GLU A 797 11.84 4.63 -44.07
N MET A 798 12.07 5.94 -44.17
CA MET A 798 13.41 6.53 -44.13
C MET A 798 14.12 6.30 -42.79
N LEU A 799 13.38 6.31 -41.68
CA LEU A 799 13.90 5.94 -40.37
C LEU A 799 14.35 4.48 -40.33
N HIS A 800 13.52 3.56 -40.82
CA HIS A 800 13.86 2.14 -40.88
C HIS A 800 15.13 1.91 -41.72
N GLU A 801 15.23 2.54 -42.89
CA GLU A 801 16.43 2.48 -43.72
C GLU A 801 17.67 3.11 -43.06
N ALA A 802 17.51 4.20 -42.32
CA ALA A 802 18.62 4.84 -41.59
C ALA A 802 19.11 3.98 -40.43
N VAL A 803 18.18 3.42 -39.65
CA VAL A 803 18.45 2.49 -38.54
C VAL A 803 19.17 1.25 -39.07
N GLU A 804 18.70 0.63 -40.16
CA GLU A 804 19.36 -0.52 -40.76
C GLU A 804 20.75 -0.19 -41.33
N ARG A 805 20.93 0.98 -41.95
CA ARG A 805 22.25 1.44 -42.43
C ARG A 805 23.23 1.78 -41.30
N ALA A 806 22.76 1.99 -40.08
CA ALA A 806 23.64 2.24 -38.94
C ALA A 806 24.36 0.97 -38.46
N LYS A 807 23.91 -0.23 -38.87
CA LYS A 807 24.61 -1.49 -38.59
C LYS A 807 25.96 -1.51 -39.33
N PRO A 808 27.08 -1.73 -38.64
CA PRO A 808 28.37 -1.90 -39.32
C PRO A 808 28.34 -3.08 -40.30
N SER A 809 28.91 -2.90 -41.49
CA SER A 809 28.99 -3.96 -42.49
C SER A 809 29.73 -5.19 -41.95
N GLY A 810 29.11 -6.36 -42.02
CA GLY A 810 29.70 -7.62 -41.55
C GLY A 810 29.61 -7.87 -40.04
N ILE A 811 28.89 -7.03 -39.30
CA ILE A 811 28.76 -7.13 -37.84
C ILE A 811 28.30 -8.52 -37.36
N GLU A 812 27.33 -9.14 -38.04
CA GLU A 812 26.81 -10.47 -37.70
C GLU A 812 27.89 -11.56 -37.71
N ALA A 813 28.84 -11.47 -38.65
CA ALA A 813 29.96 -12.40 -38.74
C ALA A 813 30.97 -12.19 -37.59
N VAL A 814 31.10 -10.96 -37.09
CA VAL A 814 31.96 -10.64 -35.94
C VAL A 814 31.31 -11.02 -34.62
N LEU A 815 30.00 -10.76 -34.45
CA LEU A 815 29.25 -11.16 -33.24
C LEU A 815 29.19 -12.68 -33.05
N SER A 816 29.30 -13.44 -34.13
CA SER A 816 29.41 -14.90 -34.10
C SER A 816 30.85 -15.40 -33.90
N SER A 817 31.84 -14.51 -33.78
CA SER A 817 33.25 -14.87 -33.64
C SER A 817 33.58 -15.26 -32.19
N PRO A 818 34.31 -16.37 -31.97
CA PRO A 818 34.83 -16.71 -30.64
C PRO A 818 36.11 -15.93 -30.28
N ASP A 819 36.56 -15.01 -31.14
CA ASP A 819 37.82 -14.27 -30.97
C ASP A 819 37.61 -12.98 -30.16
N PRO A 820 38.13 -12.88 -28.92
CA PRO A 820 37.96 -11.72 -28.05
C PRO A 820 38.49 -10.42 -28.68
N ALA A 821 39.62 -10.48 -29.40
CA ALA A 821 40.23 -9.29 -29.97
C ALA A 821 39.33 -8.63 -31.02
N ARG A 822 38.64 -9.45 -31.83
CA ARG A 822 37.67 -8.96 -32.82
C ARG A 822 36.41 -8.40 -32.19
N LEU A 823 35.95 -8.99 -31.10
CA LEU A 823 34.79 -8.48 -30.34
C LEU A 823 35.12 -7.14 -29.68
N VAL A 824 36.29 -7.02 -29.07
CA VAL A 824 36.79 -5.76 -28.48
C VAL A 824 36.93 -4.69 -29.55
N GLU A 825 37.59 -4.97 -30.68
CA GLU A 825 37.75 -4.01 -31.80
C GLU A 825 36.40 -3.44 -32.25
N VAL A 826 35.36 -4.30 -32.29
CA VAL A 826 34.02 -3.89 -32.67
C VAL A 826 33.33 -3.07 -31.57
N LEU A 827 33.47 -3.42 -30.30
CA LEU A 827 32.94 -2.61 -29.20
C LEU A 827 33.63 -1.24 -29.11
N GLU A 828 34.94 -1.18 -29.35
CA GLU A 828 35.73 0.06 -29.41
C GLU A 828 35.34 0.96 -30.59
N SER A 829 34.71 0.41 -31.62
CA SER A 829 34.16 1.21 -32.72
C SER A 829 32.92 2.04 -32.31
N ALA A 830 32.26 1.67 -31.20
CA ALA A 830 31.11 2.36 -30.64
C ALA A 830 31.14 2.32 -29.09
N PRO A 831 32.16 2.93 -28.45
CA PRO A 831 32.47 2.69 -27.04
C PRO A 831 31.46 3.32 -26.08
N ALA A 832 30.57 4.21 -26.55
CA ALA A 832 29.47 4.72 -25.73
C ALA A 832 28.19 3.85 -25.82
N ASN A 833 28.12 2.89 -26.74
CA ASN A 833 26.91 2.11 -26.99
C ASN A 833 26.77 0.94 -26.00
N THR A 834 26.29 1.26 -24.81
CA THR A 834 26.02 0.30 -23.73
C THR A 834 24.98 -0.75 -24.13
N SER A 835 24.00 -0.40 -24.96
CA SER A 835 23.00 -1.34 -25.46
C SER A 835 23.63 -2.44 -26.31
N PHE A 836 24.60 -2.07 -27.13
CA PHE A 836 25.38 -3.03 -27.92
C PHE A 836 26.27 -3.91 -27.07
N ARG A 837 26.97 -3.34 -26.08
CA ARG A 837 27.75 -4.11 -25.11
C ARG A 837 26.86 -5.11 -24.37
N LYS A 838 25.72 -4.68 -23.82
CA LYS A 838 24.73 -5.54 -23.16
C LYS A 838 24.27 -6.69 -24.06
N ALA A 839 23.87 -6.40 -25.30
CA ALA A 839 23.40 -7.43 -26.24
C ALA A 839 24.50 -8.46 -26.57
N LEU A 840 25.74 -8.01 -26.80
CA LEU A 840 26.87 -8.90 -27.03
C LEU A 840 27.16 -9.74 -25.78
N TYR A 841 27.18 -9.14 -24.59
CA TYR A 841 27.42 -9.84 -23.33
C TYR A 841 26.36 -10.91 -23.07
N GLN A 842 25.09 -10.61 -23.33
CA GLN A 842 23.99 -11.58 -23.24
C GLN A 842 24.18 -12.73 -24.23
N GLN A 843 24.55 -12.45 -25.48
CA GLN A 843 24.80 -13.47 -26.49
C GLN A 843 25.98 -14.39 -26.11
N VAL A 844 27.10 -13.82 -25.63
CA VAL A 844 28.25 -14.59 -25.16
C VAL A 844 27.91 -15.39 -23.91
N ALA A 845 27.14 -14.82 -22.97
CA ALA A 845 26.69 -15.51 -21.77
C ALA A 845 25.76 -16.71 -22.09
N ALA A 846 24.87 -16.56 -23.07
CA ALA A 846 23.92 -17.59 -23.51
C ALA A 846 24.61 -18.82 -24.13
N THR A 847 25.79 -18.63 -24.74
CA THR A 847 26.60 -19.73 -25.30
C THR A 847 27.56 -20.36 -24.28
N GLY A 848 27.52 -19.92 -23.01
CA GLY A 848 28.38 -20.41 -21.94
C GLY A 848 29.82 -19.89 -21.99
N GLY A 849 30.09 -18.85 -22.79
CA GLY A 849 31.42 -18.29 -23.02
C GLY A 849 31.96 -17.42 -21.87
N ALA A 850 31.96 -17.90 -20.61
CA ALA A 850 32.36 -17.09 -19.46
C ALA A 850 33.81 -16.54 -19.58
N ALA A 851 34.76 -17.32 -20.09
CA ALA A 851 36.14 -16.86 -20.29
C ALA A 851 36.21 -15.72 -21.33
N LEU A 852 35.49 -15.88 -22.45
CA LEU A 852 35.39 -14.87 -23.50
C LEU A 852 34.72 -13.59 -22.96
N LEU A 853 33.64 -13.73 -22.20
CA LEU A 853 32.92 -12.62 -21.59
C LEU A 853 33.80 -11.84 -20.62
N ARG A 854 34.57 -12.53 -19.77
CA ARG A 854 35.53 -11.91 -18.85
C ARG A 854 36.58 -11.09 -19.59
N GLU A 855 37.15 -11.64 -20.67
CA GLU A 855 38.18 -10.97 -21.45
C GLU A 855 37.63 -9.74 -22.17
N VAL A 856 36.47 -9.86 -22.83
CA VAL A 856 35.85 -8.74 -23.57
C VAL A 856 35.33 -7.65 -22.62
N ALA A 857 34.62 -8.00 -21.55
CA ALA A 857 34.11 -7.00 -20.60
C ALA A 857 35.23 -6.39 -19.74
N GLY A 858 36.23 -7.19 -19.35
CA GLY A 858 37.37 -6.73 -18.57
C GLY A 858 38.26 -5.72 -19.30
N HIS A 859 38.19 -5.64 -20.63
CA HIS A 859 38.85 -4.59 -21.41
C HIS A 859 38.26 -3.19 -21.14
N PHE A 860 36.96 -3.10 -20.83
CA PHE A 860 36.27 -1.83 -20.59
C PHE A 860 36.28 -1.43 -19.11
N VAL A 861 36.36 -2.39 -18.18
CA VAL A 861 36.44 -2.11 -16.74
C VAL A 861 37.74 -1.35 -16.41
N GLY A 862 37.62 -0.17 -15.80
CA GLY A 862 38.74 0.72 -15.51
C GLY A 862 39.22 1.57 -16.69
N GLY A 863 38.53 1.52 -17.84
CA GLY A 863 38.82 2.34 -19.02
C GLY A 863 37.99 3.63 -19.10
N ASP A 864 38.30 4.48 -20.08
CA ASP A 864 37.65 5.80 -20.26
C ASP A 864 36.14 5.75 -20.60
N HIS A 865 35.64 4.57 -20.99
CA HIS A 865 34.25 4.34 -21.40
C HIS A 865 33.57 3.21 -20.61
N GLU A 866 34.05 2.94 -19.39
CA GLU A 866 33.43 1.99 -18.49
C GLU A 866 31.96 2.37 -18.20
N ASP A 867 31.08 1.38 -18.27
CA ASP A 867 29.69 1.47 -17.81
C ASP A 867 29.38 0.33 -16.83
N VAL A 868 28.32 0.50 -16.05
CA VAL A 868 27.85 -0.51 -15.08
C VAL A 868 27.65 -1.89 -15.72
N CYS A 869 27.20 -1.94 -16.97
CA CYS A 869 26.98 -3.22 -17.66
C CYS A 869 28.26 -4.00 -17.93
N ASP A 870 29.39 -3.31 -18.14
CA ASP A 870 30.69 -3.93 -18.36
C ASP A 870 31.18 -4.58 -17.06
N ARG A 871 31.02 -3.85 -15.95
CA ARG A 871 31.36 -4.34 -14.62
C ARG A 871 30.46 -5.51 -14.19
N ILE A 872 29.16 -5.46 -14.47
CA ILE A 872 28.23 -6.57 -14.25
C ILE A 872 28.67 -7.81 -15.05
N ALA A 873 28.93 -7.66 -16.35
CA ALA A 873 29.33 -8.76 -17.21
C ALA A 873 30.66 -9.38 -16.78
N TRP A 874 31.64 -8.54 -16.45
CA TRP A 874 32.97 -8.96 -15.99
C TRP A 874 32.91 -9.72 -14.66
N LEU A 875 32.20 -9.19 -13.65
CA LEU A 875 32.05 -9.84 -12.34
C LEU A 875 31.21 -11.12 -12.42
N SER A 876 30.13 -11.13 -13.22
CA SER A 876 29.33 -12.33 -13.47
C SER A 876 30.16 -13.44 -14.12
N ALA A 877 31.01 -13.08 -15.09
CA ALA A 877 31.91 -14.02 -15.76
C ALA A 877 32.96 -14.58 -14.80
N ARG A 878 33.56 -13.73 -13.95
CA ARG A 878 34.50 -14.17 -12.90
C ARG A 878 33.85 -15.11 -11.90
N GLN A 879 32.62 -14.83 -11.48
CA GLN A 879 31.88 -15.73 -10.60
C GLN A 879 31.66 -17.11 -11.22
N ARG A 880 31.27 -17.19 -12.49
CA ARG A 880 31.12 -18.50 -13.18
C ARG A 880 32.44 -19.25 -13.38
N LEU A 881 33.57 -18.54 -13.35
CA LEU A 881 34.92 -19.12 -13.48
C LEU A 881 35.57 -19.40 -12.13
N ALA A 882 34.88 -19.12 -11.02
CA ALA A 882 35.42 -19.20 -9.67
C ALA A 882 36.12 -20.55 -9.37
N ASP A 883 35.49 -21.67 -9.75
CA ASP A 883 36.03 -23.02 -9.53
C ASP A 883 37.33 -23.33 -10.32
N LYS A 884 37.65 -22.49 -11.32
CA LYS A 884 38.75 -22.72 -12.28
C LYS A 884 39.85 -21.66 -12.21
N ASP A 885 39.67 -20.59 -11.45
CA ASP A 885 40.59 -19.46 -11.38
C ASP A 885 41.03 -19.20 -9.93
N PRO A 886 42.33 -19.35 -9.58
CA PRO A 886 42.83 -19.08 -8.24
C PRO A 886 42.70 -17.62 -7.76
N ASP A 887 42.36 -16.66 -8.64
CA ASP A 887 42.09 -15.25 -8.27
C ASP A 887 40.67 -15.04 -7.70
N THR A 888 39.94 -16.12 -7.38
CA THR A 888 38.61 -16.10 -6.74
C THR A 888 38.59 -15.33 -5.43
N GLY A 889 39.69 -15.34 -4.68
CA GLY A 889 39.78 -14.74 -3.34
C GLY A 889 39.55 -13.23 -3.29
N ARG A 890 39.53 -12.53 -4.43
CA ARG A 890 39.27 -11.08 -4.51
C ARG A 890 37.89 -10.71 -5.06
N LEU A 891 37.12 -11.68 -5.56
CA LEU A 891 35.84 -11.40 -6.23
C LEU A 891 34.85 -10.68 -5.30
N ALA A 892 34.76 -11.11 -4.04
CA ALA A 892 33.85 -10.50 -3.08
C ALA A 892 34.26 -9.07 -2.69
N ASP A 893 35.57 -8.77 -2.65
CA ASP A 893 36.06 -7.40 -2.42
C ASP A 893 35.77 -6.49 -3.63
N ASP A 894 35.96 -7.00 -4.85
CA ASP A 894 35.65 -6.26 -6.08
C ASP A 894 34.13 -6.00 -6.21
N LEU A 895 33.29 -6.94 -5.75
CA LEU A 895 31.84 -6.76 -5.67
C LEU A 895 31.43 -5.74 -4.60
N ILE A 896 32.08 -5.70 -3.44
CA ILE A 896 31.86 -4.65 -2.43
C ILE A 896 32.23 -3.27 -2.99
N SER A 897 33.36 -3.16 -3.71
CA SER A 897 33.75 -1.92 -4.38
C SER A 897 32.70 -1.51 -5.42
N ALA A 898 32.24 -2.45 -6.25
CA ALA A 898 31.19 -2.20 -7.24
C ALA A 898 29.87 -1.73 -6.61
N ILE A 899 29.46 -2.34 -5.49
CA ILE A 899 28.29 -1.92 -4.72
C ILE A 899 28.48 -0.51 -4.14
N SER A 900 29.68 -0.19 -3.65
CA SER A 900 29.98 1.14 -3.11
C SER A 900 29.92 2.22 -4.18
N GLU A 901 30.34 1.90 -5.41
CA GLU A 901 30.28 2.80 -6.57
C GLU A 901 28.89 2.88 -7.20
N HIS A 902 28.13 1.78 -7.17
CA HIS A 902 26.81 1.64 -7.77
C HIS A 902 25.79 1.02 -6.79
N PRO A 903 25.41 1.74 -5.72
CA PRO A 903 24.60 1.19 -4.64
C PRO A 903 23.17 0.82 -5.05
N SER A 904 22.68 1.34 -6.18
CA SER A 904 21.33 1.08 -6.69
C SER A 904 21.23 -0.12 -7.65
N GLU A 905 22.31 -0.86 -7.87
CA GLU A 905 22.37 -1.92 -8.87
C GLU A 905 22.17 -3.32 -8.25
N PRO A 906 20.95 -3.90 -8.32
CA PRO A 906 20.59 -5.11 -7.57
C PRO A 906 21.43 -6.32 -7.97
N VAL A 907 21.93 -6.35 -9.21
CA VAL A 907 22.75 -7.45 -9.72
C VAL A 907 24.02 -7.63 -8.89
N PHE A 908 24.69 -6.55 -8.46
CA PHE A 908 25.93 -6.70 -7.67
C PHE A 908 25.67 -7.36 -6.32
N TYR A 909 24.52 -7.10 -5.71
CA TYR A 909 24.11 -7.75 -4.47
C TYR A 909 23.82 -9.25 -4.68
N VAL A 910 23.13 -9.61 -5.76
CA VAL A 910 22.91 -11.03 -6.11
C VAL A 910 24.24 -11.76 -6.35
N LEU A 911 25.17 -11.13 -7.09
CA LEU A 911 26.50 -11.68 -7.35
C LEU A 911 27.32 -11.81 -6.06
N LEU A 912 27.31 -10.81 -5.17
CA LEU A 912 27.99 -10.87 -3.88
C LEU A 912 27.39 -11.96 -3.00
N GLY A 913 26.07 -12.11 -2.99
CA GLY A 913 25.37 -13.17 -2.29
C GLY A 913 25.90 -14.55 -2.68
N ALA A 914 25.96 -14.82 -3.98
CA ALA A 914 26.46 -16.09 -4.51
C ALA A 914 27.98 -16.26 -4.30
N ALA A 915 28.77 -15.18 -4.24
CA ALA A 915 30.19 -15.26 -3.93
C ALA A 915 30.42 -15.63 -2.45
N CYS A 916 29.61 -15.09 -1.54
CA CYS A 916 29.64 -15.43 -0.13
C CYS A 916 29.21 -16.88 0.16
N GLU A 917 28.37 -17.49 -0.69
CA GLU A 917 27.92 -18.90 -0.51
C GLU A 917 29.09 -19.88 -0.68
N VAL A 918 30.04 -19.55 -1.56
CA VAL A 918 31.18 -20.39 -1.90
C VAL A 918 32.47 -20.01 -1.15
N ASP A 919 32.52 -18.83 -0.54
CA ASP A 919 33.67 -18.34 0.24
C ASP A 919 33.65 -18.90 1.68
N PRO A 920 34.62 -19.75 2.08
CA PRO A 920 34.71 -20.32 3.43
C PRO A 920 34.81 -19.27 4.56
N GLY A 921 35.19 -18.04 4.25
CA GLY A 921 35.34 -16.94 5.22
C GLY A 921 34.09 -16.08 5.43
N ARG A 922 33.06 -16.21 4.59
CA ARG A 922 31.92 -15.27 4.50
C ARG A 922 30.57 -15.91 4.84
N GLY A 923 30.32 -17.14 4.38
CA GLY A 923 29.23 -18.01 4.84
C GLY A 923 27.80 -17.52 4.52
N ALA A 924 26.83 -18.38 4.87
CA ALA A 924 25.41 -18.21 4.51
C ALA A 924 24.77 -16.91 5.03
N ALA A 925 25.22 -16.39 6.17
CA ALA A 925 24.67 -15.18 6.76
C ALA A 925 24.98 -13.92 5.91
N GLN A 926 26.19 -13.81 5.37
CA GLN A 926 26.53 -12.71 4.45
C GLN A 926 25.80 -12.84 3.11
N SER A 927 25.68 -14.07 2.57
CA SER A 927 24.92 -14.34 1.35
C SER A 927 23.49 -13.86 1.45
N ARG A 928 22.85 -14.24 2.56
CA ARG A 928 21.50 -13.86 2.92
C ARG A 928 21.30 -12.35 2.92
N LEU A 929 22.16 -11.60 3.62
CA LEU A 929 22.06 -10.13 3.67
C LEU A 929 22.06 -9.52 2.26
N CYS A 930 22.89 -10.05 1.37
CA CYS A 930 22.99 -9.54 0.00
C CYS A 930 21.71 -9.82 -0.82
N TYR A 931 21.14 -11.02 -0.74
CA TYR A 931 19.89 -11.33 -1.44
C TYR A 931 18.70 -10.53 -0.90
N SER A 932 18.58 -10.37 0.42
CA SER A 932 17.57 -9.49 1.02
C SER A 932 17.72 -8.06 0.51
N ARG A 933 18.95 -7.54 0.44
CA ARG A 933 19.24 -6.21 -0.08
C ARG A 933 18.89 -6.05 -1.56
N ALA A 934 19.03 -7.08 -2.37
CA ALA A 934 18.58 -7.07 -3.77
C ALA A 934 17.05 -6.99 -3.88
N LEU A 935 16.31 -7.73 -3.05
CA LEU A 935 14.84 -7.72 -3.01
C LEU A 935 14.27 -6.37 -2.53
N GLU A 936 14.95 -5.72 -1.56
CA GLU A 936 14.58 -4.37 -1.09
C GLU A 936 14.54 -3.33 -2.23
N MET A 937 15.35 -3.50 -3.27
CA MET A 937 15.43 -2.57 -4.41
C MET A 937 14.24 -2.69 -5.39
N ARG A 938 13.27 -3.57 -5.12
CA ARG A 938 12.07 -3.80 -5.94
C ARG A 938 12.40 -4.02 -7.42
N SER A 939 13.48 -4.73 -7.71
CA SER A 939 13.85 -5.09 -9.08
C SER A 939 12.83 -6.08 -9.65
N TRP A 940 12.09 -5.69 -10.69
CA TRP A 940 11.09 -6.58 -11.32
C TRP A 940 11.77 -7.62 -12.22
N GLY A 941 11.32 -8.88 -12.16
CA GLY A 941 11.72 -9.97 -13.07
C GLY A 941 12.73 -10.99 -12.48
N ASP A 942 13.44 -11.70 -13.36
CA ASP A 942 14.28 -12.88 -13.05
C ASP A 942 15.30 -12.69 -11.90
N LEU A 943 15.76 -11.46 -11.65
CA LEU A 943 16.72 -11.15 -10.57
C LEU A 943 16.08 -11.27 -9.18
N ALA A 944 14.85 -10.78 -9.01
CA ALA A 944 14.13 -10.93 -7.77
C ALA A 944 13.76 -12.41 -7.53
N ASP A 945 13.34 -13.12 -8.58
CA ASP A 945 13.05 -14.55 -8.50
C ASP A 945 14.31 -15.33 -8.08
N THR A 946 15.47 -15.02 -8.69
CA THR A 946 16.76 -15.64 -8.31
C THR A 946 17.15 -15.33 -6.87
N ALA A 947 17.02 -14.08 -6.42
CA ALA A 947 17.34 -13.69 -5.05
C ALA A 947 16.41 -14.37 -4.04
N GLN A 948 15.11 -14.46 -4.35
CA GLN A 948 14.10 -15.13 -3.54
C GLN A 948 14.34 -16.64 -3.45
N GLU A 949 14.54 -17.33 -4.57
CA GLU A 949 14.85 -18.76 -4.62
C GLU A 949 16.09 -19.10 -3.79
N ARG A 950 17.13 -18.26 -3.88
CA ARG A 950 18.38 -18.45 -3.11
C ARG A 950 18.19 -18.19 -1.63
N LEU A 951 17.42 -17.16 -1.28
CA LEU A 951 17.09 -16.86 0.10
C LEU A 951 16.32 -18.02 0.75
N GLU A 952 15.32 -18.56 0.05
CA GLU A 952 14.54 -19.74 0.48
C GLU A 952 15.44 -20.97 0.66
N ALA A 953 16.35 -21.25 -0.30
CA ALA A 953 17.28 -22.37 -0.19
C ALA A 953 18.23 -22.26 1.02
N ILE A 954 18.72 -21.05 1.33
CA ILE A 954 19.53 -20.79 2.54
C ILE A 954 18.70 -21.03 3.80
N GLU A 955 17.46 -20.57 3.82
CA GLU A 955 16.54 -20.73 4.96
C GLU A 955 16.20 -22.20 5.22
N ASP A 956 15.90 -22.96 4.17
CA ASP A 956 15.63 -24.41 4.26
C ASP A 956 16.84 -25.18 4.79
N ALA A 957 18.04 -24.85 4.32
CA ALA A 957 19.28 -25.47 4.78
C ALA A 957 19.58 -25.16 6.26
N MET A 958 19.20 -23.98 6.74
CA MET A 958 19.32 -23.61 8.15
C MET A 958 18.25 -24.29 9.03
N ALA A 959 17.06 -24.56 8.47
CA ALA A 959 15.95 -25.20 9.18
C ALA A 959 16.13 -26.71 9.37
N ASP A 960 16.87 -27.40 8.49
CA ASP A 960 17.18 -28.83 8.61
C ASP A 960 18.70 -29.10 8.78
N PRO A 961 19.24 -28.96 10.01
CA PRO A 961 20.64 -29.23 10.30
C PRO A 961 21.03 -30.71 10.17
N THR A 962 20.08 -31.62 9.86
CA THR A 962 20.37 -33.04 9.63
C THR A 962 20.60 -33.41 8.16
N SER A 963 20.35 -32.48 7.24
CA SER A 963 20.54 -32.66 5.79
C SER A 963 21.96 -32.35 5.28
N SER A 964 22.79 -31.67 6.09
CA SER A 964 24.18 -31.34 5.76
C SER A 964 25.17 -32.35 6.37
N ASN A 965 25.23 -33.54 5.77
CA ASN A 965 26.35 -34.48 5.92
C ASN A 965 26.67 -35.16 4.59
#